data_AF-A0A8J7LJD5-F1
#
_entry.id   AF-A0A8J7LJD5-F1
#
_cell.length_a   1.000
_cell.length_b   1.000
_cell.length_c   1.000
_cell.angle_alpha   90.00
_cell.angle_beta   90.00
_cell.angle_gamma   90.00
#
_symmetry.space_group_name_H-M   'P 1'
#
loop_
_entity.id
_entity.type
_entity.pdbx_description
1 polymer ?
#
loop_
_entity_poly.entity_id
_entity_poly.type
_entity_poly.pdbx_seq_one_letter_code
_entity_poly.pdbx_strand_id
1 'polypeptide(L)'
;MANDSNRFSSENEIKKTFDDPSSNPALPDGSGDGKSVGDKTFGKAHRYASGTYPDIAVNNNNVVVEVHQDGDDLRYRVGKVDDDKIAWSEKGHHYDLGDPPSVDINDNGLVVEVHKSQGLNATLWYRLGKVEGDKIAWRNENSIRYDSGEFPSVAINNKGIVVEVHQSQGDSLTLWYNIGHVEGDRIVWRNDGKSIEYESAYTPSVAITDDGLVVAAHHLEYPNYNVVQYRLGQIKGHTIDWFDGNRSHTHAIGANTSIAITNDRLIIEVHWAENLKYRLGRVRERTIDWFDKDRVKSYGDGSSPKVACNARFAVETHYTDKEDKLWSSVLTLPASHHHHPHHHHWHELHGENSYCRCACRSAGDNERKHDFHHTMKVKKGAPFLHATLTKNNHSIDFPDGAKLTVEGPDGTKYDHHIKEKDKLVVMHGDSVRCLIIKHPKPGDWKLTMTAPKGVGFHCECNTVPSKDVYDTITDTLSNSLEEMAVTQGDPVEFGVPAAYWGWAGIVLLGAMLLNIFTKLESLTDVSSEWMAESLDLDSRPVGKSGGKRPKKYSGKQRHSTGAGVAKTIGKKLKEGGKNKAAEFASDLAKSKKKGGDGRQVYAVAYNLRGDFIMCRKNRASYFYHRENADGGGDVYPEGSAIRHGGNDFALPGGGLEQGEPPLGGAQREFYEETNEFLDDWIMPEREHEGGRYLGVYFQLEQDELLSLFQRIRRNFRAGDLAAEAVRQHHYDENYRGLRNTFENAPHDNELGEAYLWNLEREWDTIRQWKDDGDKSWFYEILRDLRRRLGFGD
;
A
#
# COMPACT_ATOMS: atom_id res chain seq x y z
N MET A 1 -7.73 25.27 -71.35
CA MET A 1 -8.49 25.61 -70.14
C MET A 1 -9.14 24.35 -69.62
N ALA A 2 -9.03 24.14 -68.32
CA ALA A 2 -9.23 22.89 -67.61
C ALA A 2 -10.71 22.49 -67.47
N ASN A 3 -10.94 21.19 -67.29
CA ASN A 3 -12.19 20.63 -66.81
C ASN A 3 -11.89 19.58 -65.73
N ASP A 4 -12.67 19.66 -64.66
CA ASP A 4 -12.71 18.75 -63.52
C ASP A 4 -13.27 17.37 -63.90
N SER A 5 -12.69 16.33 -63.31
CA SER A 5 -13.38 15.28 -62.54
C SER A 5 -12.53 14.02 -62.47
N ASN A 6 -12.09 13.59 -61.28
CA ASN A 6 -12.19 12.18 -60.86
C ASN A 6 -11.77 11.95 -59.40
N ARG A 7 -12.74 11.41 -58.64
CA ARG A 7 -12.58 10.70 -57.37
C ARG A 7 -12.13 9.25 -57.62
N PHE A 8 -11.57 8.65 -56.57
CA PHE A 8 -11.27 7.23 -56.32
C PHE A 8 -9.93 6.67 -56.84
N SER A 9 -8.93 6.60 -55.95
CA SER A 9 -7.78 5.69 -56.07
C SER A 9 -7.36 5.07 -54.72
N SER A 10 -8.30 4.75 -53.83
CA SER A 10 -8.00 4.14 -52.52
C SER A 10 -8.31 2.64 -52.42
N GLU A 11 -8.86 2.00 -53.47
CA GLU A 11 -9.24 0.57 -53.42
C GLU A 11 -8.20 -0.38 -54.06
N ASN A 12 -7.30 0.11 -54.91
CA ASN A 12 -6.26 -0.73 -55.54
C ASN A 12 -4.96 -0.86 -54.73
N GLU A 13 -4.73 -0.01 -53.73
CA GLU A 13 -3.57 -0.15 -52.83
C GLU A 13 -3.85 -1.10 -51.67
N ILE A 14 -5.09 -1.19 -51.20
CA ILE A 14 -5.49 -2.10 -50.11
C ILE A 14 -5.49 -3.57 -50.57
N LYS A 15 -5.71 -3.83 -51.86
CA LYS A 15 -5.72 -5.19 -52.42
C LYS A 15 -4.32 -5.78 -52.63
N LYS A 16 -3.30 -4.96 -52.89
CA LYS A 16 -1.91 -5.44 -53.05
C LYS A 16 -1.29 -5.98 -51.77
N THR A 17 -1.76 -5.52 -50.61
CA THR A 17 -1.23 -5.94 -49.30
C THR A 17 -1.76 -7.31 -48.84
N PHE A 18 -2.89 -7.78 -49.41
CA PHE A 18 -3.51 -9.05 -49.04
C PHE A 18 -3.00 -10.25 -49.86
N ASP A 19 -2.37 -10.03 -51.01
CA ASP A 19 -2.06 -11.10 -51.97
C ASP A 19 -0.57 -11.52 -52.01
N ASP A 20 0.36 -10.81 -51.35
CA ASP A 20 1.78 -11.21 -51.23
C ASP A 20 2.41 -10.81 -49.88
N PRO A 21 2.44 -11.72 -48.88
CA PRO A 21 3.02 -11.47 -47.56
C PRO A 21 4.55 -11.31 -47.55
N SER A 22 5.24 -11.49 -48.68
CA SER A 22 6.71 -11.48 -48.76
C SER A 22 7.32 -10.16 -49.26
N SER A 23 6.50 -9.15 -49.55
CA SER A 23 6.96 -7.90 -50.17
C SER A 23 7.10 -6.69 -49.22
N ASN A 24 6.96 -6.86 -47.90
CA ASN A 24 7.38 -5.84 -46.94
C ASN A 24 8.90 -5.90 -46.72
N PRO A 25 9.61 -4.75 -46.68
CA PRO A 25 11.04 -4.72 -46.40
C PRO A 25 11.32 -5.37 -45.05
N ALA A 26 12.23 -6.34 -45.05
CA ALA A 26 12.62 -7.09 -43.88
C ALA A 26 13.14 -6.15 -42.78
N LEU A 27 12.49 -6.21 -41.61
CA LEU A 27 13.09 -5.79 -40.36
C LEU A 27 14.33 -6.66 -40.12
N PRO A 28 15.46 -6.11 -39.65
CA PRO A 28 16.65 -6.90 -39.34
C PRO A 28 16.29 -8.02 -38.36
N ASP A 29 16.70 -9.23 -38.72
CA ASP A 29 16.52 -10.45 -37.97
C ASP A 29 17.27 -10.32 -36.63
N GLY A 30 16.50 -10.18 -35.56
CA GLY A 30 16.98 -10.21 -34.18
C GLY A 30 17.49 -11.59 -33.75
N SER A 31 18.39 -12.20 -34.52
CA SER A 31 19.24 -13.28 -34.03
C SER A 31 20.39 -12.66 -33.22
N GLY A 32 20.03 -12.16 -32.05
CA GLY A 32 20.93 -11.81 -30.96
C GLY A 32 20.30 -12.34 -29.68
N ASP A 33 20.61 -13.59 -29.37
CA ASP A 33 20.60 -14.23 -28.05
C ASP A 33 19.53 -13.71 -27.07
N GLY A 34 18.42 -14.45 -26.97
CA GLY A 34 17.29 -14.17 -26.09
C GLY A 34 17.67 -13.83 -24.65
N LYS A 35 17.83 -12.52 -24.40
CA LYS A 35 17.79 -11.88 -23.10
C LYS A 35 16.56 -11.01 -23.03
N SER A 36 15.87 -11.07 -21.91
CA SER A 36 14.63 -10.35 -21.60
C SER A 36 14.73 -8.86 -21.95
N VAL A 37 13.73 -8.35 -22.66
CA VAL A 37 13.49 -6.92 -22.82
C VAL A 37 12.76 -6.43 -21.57
N GLY A 38 13.39 -5.51 -20.82
CA GLY A 38 12.89 -4.89 -19.58
C GLY A 38 13.17 -5.72 -18.32
N ASP A 39 14.13 -5.32 -17.50
CA ASP A 39 14.55 -6.05 -16.28
C ASP A 39 13.65 -5.82 -15.04
N LYS A 40 12.44 -5.26 -15.22
CA LYS A 40 11.51 -4.89 -14.14
C LYS A 40 12.08 -3.86 -13.15
N THR A 41 13.13 -3.12 -13.52
CA THR A 41 13.66 -1.96 -12.78
C THR A 41 13.69 -0.73 -13.68
N PHE A 42 13.94 0.47 -13.10
CA PHE A 42 14.29 1.62 -13.93
C PHE A 42 15.48 1.20 -14.79
N GLY A 43 15.32 1.22 -16.10
CA GLY A 43 16.33 0.75 -17.03
C GLY A 43 17.61 1.59 -16.96
N LYS A 44 18.53 1.35 -17.89
CA LYS A 44 19.78 2.13 -17.96
C LYS A 44 19.48 3.64 -18.02
N ALA A 45 20.03 4.39 -17.07
CA ALA A 45 19.91 5.85 -17.09
C ALA A 45 20.69 6.46 -18.28
N HIS A 46 20.14 7.55 -18.82
CA HIS A 46 20.72 8.31 -19.94
C HIS A 46 20.98 9.75 -19.55
N ARG A 47 22.22 10.20 -19.74
CA ARG A 47 22.58 11.61 -19.57
C ARG A 47 21.86 12.48 -20.60
N TYR A 48 21.23 13.58 -20.16
CA TYR A 48 20.52 14.50 -21.05
C TYR A 48 20.94 15.98 -20.91
N ALA A 49 21.45 16.40 -19.74
CA ALA A 49 21.84 17.78 -19.49
C ALA A 49 22.94 17.91 -18.41
N SER A 50 23.43 19.14 -18.23
CA SER A 50 24.13 19.60 -17.01
C SER A 50 23.16 20.39 -16.15
N GLY A 51 23.48 20.57 -14.87
CA GLY A 51 22.64 21.30 -13.92
C GLY A 51 22.36 20.49 -12.66
N THR A 52 21.55 21.05 -11.78
CA THR A 52 21.14 20.50 -10.48
C THR A 52 19.63 20.65 -10.29
N TYR A 53 19.09 19.97 -9.29
CA TYR A 53 17.68 20.01 -8.92
C TYR A 53 16.71 19.83 -10.11
N PRO A 54 16.77 18.69 -10.83
CA PRO A 54 15.80 18.43 -11.85
C PRO A 54 14.42 18.22 -11.22
N ASP A 55 13.36 18.44 -11.99
CA ASP A 55 11.99 17.97 -11.76
C ASP A 55 11.33 17.61 -13.10
N ILE A 56 10.47 16.60 -13.08
CA ILE A 56 9.97 15.98 -14.32
C ILE A 56 8.46 15.75 -14.22
N ALA A 57 7.78 15.88 -15.36
CA ALA A 57 6.36 15.62 -15.53
C ALA A 57 6.09 14.86 -16.83
N VAL A 58 5.08 13.98 -16.85
CA VAL A 58 4.66 13.23 -18.04
C VAL A 58 3.14 13.13 -18.12
N ASN A 59 2.57 13.33 -19.32
CA ASN A 59 1.13 13.14 -19.54
C ASN A 59 0.80 11.81 -20.25
N ASN A 60 -0.49 11.52 -20.43
CA ASN A 60 -0.96 10.30 -21.09
C ASN A 60 -0.66 10.24 -22.59
N ASN A 61 -0.19 11.32 -23.21
CA ASN A 61 0.31 11.35 -24.59
C ASN A 61 1.81 11.07 -24.68
N ASN A 62 2.42 10.59 -23.59
CA ASN A 62 3.86 10.35 -23.43
C ASN A 62 4.72 11.60 -23.66
N VAL A 63 4.14 12.80 -23.54
CA VAL A 63 4.90 14.05 -23.59
C VAL A 63 5.52 14.28 -22.21
N VAL A 64 6.83 14.50 -22.21
CA VAL A 64 7.61 14.76 -21.00
C VAL A 64 8.03 16.22 -20.97
N VAL A 65 7.89 16.85 -19.82
CA VAL A 65 8.48 18.16 -19.52
C VAL A 65 9.42 17.98 -18.34
N GLU A 66 10.63 18.52 -18.46
CA GLU A 66 11.63 18.54 -17.41
C GLU A 66 12.11 19.96 -17.19
N VAL A 67 12.37 20.32 -15.93
CA VAL A 67 12.97 21.60 -15.53
C VAL A 67 14.13 21.35 -14.58
N HIS A 68 15.18 22.17 -14.67
CA HIS A 68 16.33 22.12 -13.78
C HIS A 68 16.97 23.49 -13.60
N GLN A 69 17.85 23.57 -12.62
CA GLN A 69 18.73 24.69 -12.39
C GLN A 69 20.09 24.50 -13.09
N ASP A 70 20.62 25.56 -13.68
CA ASP A 70 21.96 25.64 -14.27
C ASP A 70 22.63 26.94 -13.81
N GLY A 71 23.24 26.92 -12.62
CA GLY A 71 23.65 28.15 -11.93
C GLY A 71 22.43 28.89 -11.39
N ASP A 72 22.24 30.16 -11.73
CA ASP A 72 20.99 30.88 -11.41
C ASP A 72 19.93 30.73 -12.51
N ASP A 73 20.28 30.16 -13.67
CA ASP A 73 19.37 29.97 -14.80
C ASP A 73 18.43 28.78 -14.53
N LEU A 74 17.15 28.97 -14.79
CA LEU A 74 16.18 27.88 -14.88
C LEU A 74 15.98 27.48 -16.33
N ARG A 75 16.13 26.18 -16.60
CA ARG A 75 16.02 25.60 -17.94
C ARG A 75 14.93 24.55 -17.98
N TYR A 76 14.32 24.39 -19.15
CA TYR A 76 13.38 23.31 -19.42
C TYR A 76 13.76 22.50 -20.66
N ARG A 77 13.23 21.28 -20.74
CA ARG A 77 13.24 20.43 -21.93
C ARG A 77 11.86 19.81 -22.14
N VAL A 78 11.52 19.61 -23.41
CA VAL A 78 10.38 18.79 -23.82
C VAL A 78 10.92 17.53 -24.50
N GLY A 79 10.34 16.39 -24.19
CA GLY A 79 10.67 15.11 -24.80
C GLY A 79 9.44 14.23 -24.99
N LYS A 80 9.66 13.03 -25.51
CA LYS A 80 8.66 11.97 -25.53
C LYS A 80 9.24 10.67 -25.00
N VAL A 81 8.44 9.89 -24.29
CA VAL A 81 8.83 8.52 -23.92
C VAL A 81 8.91 7.67 -25.20
N ASP A 82 10.07 7.05 -25.42
CA ASP A 82 10.41 6.21 -26.57
C ASP A 82 10.95 4.88 -26.01
N ASP A 83 10.06 3.91 -25.85
CA ASP A 83 10.31 2.61 -25.19
C ASP A 83 10.95 2.74 -23.79
N ASP A 84 12.25 2.49 -23.67
CA ASP A 84 13.01 2.45 -22.41
C ASP A 84 13.78 3.74 -22.10
N LYS A 85 13.57 4.80 -22.89
CA LYS A 85 14.26 6.10 -22.75
C LYS A 85 13.34 7.27 -23.08
N ILE A 86 13.86 8.48 -22.88
CA ILE A 86 13.19 9.72 -23.29
C ILE A 86 13.90 10.28 -24.52
N ALA A 87 13.15 10.43 -25.61
CA ALA A 87 13.58 11.14 -26.79
C ALA A 87 13.45 12.66 -26.54
N TRP A 88 14.52 13.25 -26.01
CA TRP A 88 14.61 14.69 -25.75
C TRP A 88 14.73 15.52 -27.03
N SER A 89 14.16 16.73 -27.00
CA SER A 89 14.52 17.78 -27.95
C SER A 89 16.01 18.12 -27.90
N GLU A 90 16.58 18.55 -29.03
CA GLU A 90 18.03 18.74 -29.18
C GLU A 90 18.62 19.79 -28.22
N LYS A 91 17.81 20.73 -27.70
CA LYS A 91 18.29 21.86 -26.90
C LYS A 91 17.46 22.05 -25.64
N GLY A 92 18.14 22.32 -24.53
CA GLY A 92 17.50 22.88 -23.34
C GLY A 92 17.23 24.38 -23.51
N HIS A 93 16.14 24.86 -22.93
CA HIS A 93 15.64 26.22 -23.09
C HIS A 93 15.67 26.95 -21.74
N HIS A 94 16.43 28.04 -21.65
CA HIS A 94 16.32 28.98 -20.53
C HIS A 94 14.92 29.62 -20.53
N TYR A 95 14.32 29.77 -19.35
CA TYR A 95 13.03 30.47 -19.21
C TYR A 95 13.01 31.53 -18.10
N ASP A 96 13.74 31.36 -17.01
CA ASP A 96 13.76 32.31 -15.88
C ASP A 96 15.05 32.19 -15.05
N LEU A 97 15.13 32.96 -13.96
CA LEU A 97 16.13 32.83 -12.91
C LEU A 97 15.50 32.31 -11.61
N GLY A 98 16.18 31.41 -10.88
CA GLY A 98 15.64 30.85 -9.63
C GLY A 98 16.35 29.58 -9.15
N ASP A 99 15.83 29.01 -8.06
CA ASP A 99 16.43 27.88 -7.34
C ASP A 99 15.49 27.37 -6.21
N PRO A 100 15.09 26.08 -6.13
CA PRO A 100 14.92 25.06 -7.16
C PRO A 100 13.52 25.10 -7.82
N PRO A 101 13.36 24.59 -9.07
CA PRO A 101 12.07 24.53 -9.77
C PRO A 101 11.30 23.21 -9.52
N SER A 102 9.99 23.23 -9.79
CA SER A 102 9.12 22.05 -9.92
C SER A 102 8.08 22.25 -11.02
N VAL A 103 7.70 21.19 -11.73
CA VAL A 103 6.83 21.25 -12.90
C VAL A 103 5.82 20.11 -12.93
N ASP A 104 4.61 20.38 -13.42
CA ASP A 104 3.64 19.34 -13.79
C ASP A 104 2.87 19.69 -15.08
N ILE A 105 2.35 18.66 -15.77
CA ILE A 105 1.65 18.78 -17.06
C ILE A 105 0.39 17.90 -17.10
N ASN A 106 -0.73 18.48 -17.55
CA ASN A 106 -1.96 17.70 -17.78
C ASN A 106 -2.09 17.17 -19.21
N ASP A 107 -3.13 16.38 -19.48
CA ASP A 107 -3.34 15.73 -20.78
C ASP A 107 -3.68 16.70 -21.92
N ASN A 108 -4.12 17.92 -21.58
CA ASN A 108 -4.33 19.01 -22.54
C ASN A 108 -3.03 19.76 -22.90
N GLY A 109 -1.90 19.33 -22.32
CA GLY A 109 -0.58 19.94 -22.51
C GLY A 109 -0.40 21.25 -21.77
N LEU A 110 -1.25 21.57 -20.80
CA LEU A 110 -1.08 22.72 -19.91
C LEU A 110 0.00 22.40 -18.89
N VAL A 111 1.01 23.27 -18.80
CA VAL A 111 2.15 23.16 -17.90
C VAL A 111 2.00 24.17 -16.77
N VAL A 112 2.22 23.71 -15.54
CA VAL A 112 2.42 24.56 -14.36
C VAL A 112 3.84 24.37 -13.89
N GLU A 113 4.57 25.47 -13.71
CA GLU A 113 5.91 25.46 -13.12
C GLU A 113 5.91 26.39 -11.91
N VAL A 114 6.64 26.01 -10.86
CA VAL A 114 6.87 26.81 -9.66
C VAL A 114 8.36 26.79 -9.28
N HIS A 115 8.88 27.89 -8.77
CA HIS A 115 10.25 27.97 -8.27
C HIS A 115 10.40 28.97 -7.12
N LYS A 116 11.48 28.85 -6.36
CA LYS A 116 11.94 29.90 -5.46
C LYS A 116 12.87 30.87 -6.21
N SER A 117 12.82 32.15 -5.86
CA SER A 117 13.74 33.18 -6.36
C SER A 117 15.20 32.84 -6.05
N GLN A 118 16.10 33.38 -6.88
CA GLN A 118 17.55 33.25 -6.72
C GLN A 118 18.07 33.91 -5.43
N GLY A 119 19.18 33.37 -4.91
CA GLY A 119 19.86 33.89 -3.73
C GLY A 119 19.13 33.63 -2.40
N LEU A 120 19.40 34.45 -1.38
CA LEU A 120 18.87 34.25 -0.02
C LEU A 120 17.40 34.67 0.16
N ASN A 121 16.79 35.27 -0.86
CA ASN A 121 15.38 35.64 -0.81
C ASN A 121 14.54 34.40 -1.14
N ALA A 122 13.75 33.92 -0.19
CA ALA A 122 12.89 32.75 -0.36
C ALA A 122 11.47 33.18 -0.78
N THR A 123 11.32 33.77 -1.97
CA THR A 123 9.99 34.08 -2.55
C THR A 123 9.61 33.04 -3.60
N LEU A 124 8.34 32.64 -3.65
CA LEU A 124 7.84 31.61 -4.56
C LEU A 124 7.08 32.21 -5.73
N TRP A 125 7.36 31.68 -6.92
CA TRP A 125 6.89 32.17 -8.22
C TRP A 125 6.32 31.02 -9.04
N TYR A 126 5.38 31.32 -9.94
CA TYR A 126 4.84 30.34 -10.87
C TYR A 126 4.81 30.83 -12.31
N ARG A 127 4.78 29.87 -13.24
CA ARG A 127 4.49 30.07 -14.67
C ARG A 127 3.43 29.11 -15.16
N LEU A 128 2.70 29.57 -16.17
CA LEU A 128 1.75 28.75 -16.93
C LEU A 128 2.18 28.71 -18.38
N GLY A 129 2.20 27.51 -18.96
CA GLY A 129 2.60 27.30 -20.35
C GLY A 129 1.72 26.28 -21.05
N LYS A 130 1.90 26.14 -22.37
CA LYS A 130 1.34 25.04 -23.13
C LYS A 130 2.43 24.39 -23.96
N VAL A 131 2.50 23.05 -23.97
CA VAL A 131 3.42 22.36 -24.87
C VAL A 131 2.97 22.53 -26.32
N GLU A 132 3.88 23.01 -27.16
CA GLU A 132 3.71 23.20 -28.60
C GLU A 132 4.92 22.61 -29.34
N GLY A 133 4.77 21.37 -29.82
CA GLY A 133 5.88 20.64 -30.45
C GLY A 133 6.97 20.28 -29.44
N ASP A 134 8.17 20.82 -29.64
CA ASP A 134 9.35 20.60 -28.80
C ASP A 134 9.60 21.74 -27.79
N LYS A 135 8.63 22.64 -27.61
CA LYS A 135 8.76 23.84 -26.74
C LYS A 135 7.55 24.03 -25.85
N ILE A 136 7.73 24.91 -24.86
CA ILE A 136 6.65 25.43 -24.03
C ILE A 136 6.36 26.87 -24.47
N ALA A 137 5.13 27.12 -24.91
CA ALA A 137 4.59 28.45 -25.12
C ALA A 137 4.10 28.99 -23.77
N TRP A 138 4.97 29.75 -23.08
CA TRP A 138 4.63 30.40 -21.81
C TRP A 138 3.55 31.47 -22.02
N ARG A 139 2.51 31.45 -21.18
CA ARG A 139 1.36 32.37 -21.27
C ARG A 139 1.72 33.79 -20.82
N ASN A 140 2.67 33.90 -19.89
CA ASN A 140 3.15 35.17 -19.35
C ASN A 140 4.61 35.37 -19.72
N GLU A 141 4.99 36.63 -20.00
CA GLU A 141 6.37 37.00 -20.27
C GLU A 141 7.27 36.77 -19.04
N ASN A 142 6.76 37.12 -17.85
CA ASN A 142 7.45 37.01 -16.58
C ASN A 142 6.69 36.06 -15.63
N SER A 143 7.42 35.45 -14.70
CA SER A 143 6.85 34.68 -13.61
C SER A 143 6.01 35.54 -12.67
N ILE A 144 5.06 34.91 -11.98
CA ILE A 144 4.14 35.57 -11.07
C ILE A 144 4.41 35.09 -9.65
N ARG A 145 4.76 36.02 -8.76
CA ARG A 145 4.94 35.73 -7.33
C ARG A 145 3.60 35.34 -6.70
N TYR A 146 3.61 34.31 -5.87
CA TYR A 146 2.42 33.89 -5.12
C TYR A 146 2.67 33.71 -3.62
N ASP A 147 3.88 33.34 -3.18
CA ASP A 147 4.15 33.09 -1.76
C ASP A 147 5.63 33.34 -1.38
N SER A 148 6.04 32.81 -0.22
CA SER A 148 7.41 32.71 0.28
C SER A 148 7.68 31.34 0.89
N GLY A 149 8.86 30.79 0.66
CA GLY A 149 9.23 29.44 1.08
C GLY A 149 10.39 28.90 0.25
N GLU A 150 10.71 27.63 0.49
CA GLU A 150 11.79 26.87 -0.13
C GLU A 150 11.29 25.49 -0.56
N PHE A 151 11.98 24.86 -1.52
CA PHE A 151 11.67 23.53 -2.04
C PHE A 151 10.19 23.34 -2.45
N PRO A 152 9.65 24.17 -3.37
CA PRO A 152 8.28 24.02 -3.82
C PRO A 152 8.12 22.75 -4.67
N SER A 153 6.95 22.13 -4.61
CA SER A 153 6.52 21.03 -5.49
C SER A 153 5.07 21.25 -5.92
N VAL A 154 4.77 21.03 -7.20
CA VAL A 154 3.45 21.30 -7.78
C VAL A 154 2.88 20.08 -8.50
N ALA A 155 1.56 19.95 -8.46
CA ALA A 155 0.79 18.99 -9.27
C ALA A 155 -0.47 19.63 -9.86
N ILE A 156 -0.84 19.26 -11.08
CA ILE A 156 -2.04 19.70 -11.79
C ILE A 156 -2.83 18.52 -12.35
N ASN A 157 -4.15 18.55 -12.21
CA ASN A 157 -5.03 17.55 -12.81
C ASN A 157 -5.70 18.03 -14.11
N ASN A 158 -6.43 17.15 -14.79
CA ASN A 158 -7.09 17.45 -16.08
C ASN A 158 -8.26 18.44 -15.93
N LYS A 159 -8.72 18.70 -14.70
CA LYS A 159 -9.73 19.72 -14.39
C LYS A 159 -9.11 21.09 -14.13
N GLY A 160 -7.78 21.23 -14.24
CA GLY A 160 -7.07 22.48 -13.99
C GLY A 160 -6.96 22.85 -12.51
N ILE A 161 -7.18 21.90 -11.60
CA ILE A 161 -6.91 22.08 -10.16
C ILE A 161 -5.41 21.91 -9.95
N VAL A 162 -4.82 22.85 -9.22
CA VAL A 162 -3.39 22.86 -8.88
C VAL A 162 -3.26 22.65 -7.37
N VAL A 163 -2.36 21.77 -6.95
CA VAL A 163 -1.90 21.69 -5.56
C VAL A 163 -0.41 21.96 -5.55
N GLU A 164 0.01 22.84 -4.66
CA GLU A 164 1.41 23.18 -4.44
C GLU A 164 1.75 22.96 -2.96
N VAL A 165 2.96 22.48 -2.69
CA VAL A 165 3.51 22.30 -1.33
C VAL A 165 4.91 22.89 -1.26
N HIS A 166 5.27 23.50 -0.13
CA HIS A 166 6.62 24.03 0.10
C HIS A 166 7.01 23.98 1.57
N GLN A 167 8.31 24.13 1.82
CA GLN A 167 8.88 24.35 3.14
C GLN A 167 8.94 25.85 3.44
N SER A 168 8.85 26.20 4.72
CA SER A 168 9.10 27.57 5.20
C SER A 168 10.51 28.04 4.86
N GLN A 169 10.68 29.35 4.75
CA GLN A 169 11.96 30.00 4.56
C GLN A 169 12.87 29.86 5.78
N GLY A 170 14.19 29.73 5.55
CA GLY A 170 15.20 29.64 6.60
C GLY A 170 15.13 28.33 7.38
N ASP A 171 15.48 28.36 8.68
CA ASP A 171 15.64 27.14 9.49
C ASP A 171 14.33 26.51 9.98
N SER A 172 13.17 26.96 9.48
CA SER A 172 11.87 26.40 9.87
C SER A 172 11.54 25.18 9.01
N LEU A 173 11.15 24.08 9.68
CA LEU A 173 10.75 22.83 9.03
C LEU A 173 9.27 22.79 8.66
N THR A 174 8.53 23.88 8.84
CA THR A 174 7.08 23.86 8.64
C THR A 174 6.77 23.75 7.15
N LEU A 175 5.95 22.75 6.79
CA LEU A 175 5.47 22.49 5.45
C LEU A 175 4.06 23.07 5.26
N TRP A 176 3.86 23.68 4.11
CA TRP A 176 2.65 24.39 3.71
C TRP A 176 2.08 23.82 2.42
N TYR A 177 0.78 23.96 2.22
CA TYR A 177 0.14 23.68 0.93
C TYR A 177 -0.77 24.82 0.46
N ASN A 178 -0.88 24.93 -0.86
CA ASN A 178 -1.83 25.78 -1.58
C ASN A 178 -2.70 24.95 -2.51
N ILE A 179 -3.96 25.38 -2.68
CA ILE A 179 -4.86 24.83 -3.71
C ILE A 179 -5.26 25.96 -4.65
N GLY A 180 -5.00 25.79 -5.94
CA GLY A 180 -5.33 26.72 -7.00
C GLY A 180 -6.26 26.13 -8.06
N HIS A 181 -6.79 26.99 -8.91
CA HIS A 181 -7.44 26.60 -10.16
C HIS A 181 -6.94 27.49 -11.30
N VAL A 182 -6.63 26.90 -12.45
CA VAL A 182 -6.17 27.65 -13.62
C VAL A 182 -7.36 28.32 -14.30
N GLU A 183 -7.33 29.66 -14.35
CA GLU A 183 -8.34 30.48 -15.03
C GLU A 183 -7.64 31.45 -15.98
N GLY A 184 -7.84 31.26 -17.28
CA GLY A 184 -7.17 32.08 -18.29
C GLY A 184 -5.64 31.95 -18.22
N ASP A 185 -4.95 33.04 -17.96
CA ASP A 185 -3.49 33.15 -17.87
C ASP A 185 -2.94 33.09 -16.44
N ARG A 186 -3.78 32.78 -15.45
CA ARG A 186 -3.43 32.82 -14.03
C ARG A 186 -3.87 31.59 -13.25
N ILE A 187 -3.19 31.35 -12.13
CA ILE A 187 -3.67 30.44 -11.08
C ILE A 187 -4.43 31.29 -10.06
N VAL A 188 -5.69 30.97 -9.84
CA VAL A 188 -6.51 31.54 -8.76
C VAL A 188 -6.31 30.69 -7.52
N TRP A 189 -5.40 31.12 -6.66
CA TRP A 189 -5.14 30.49 -5.37
C TRP A 189 -6.33 30.68 -4.42
N ARG A 190 -6.73 29.59 -3.76
CA ARG A 190 -7.82 29.57 -2.79
C ARG A 190 -7.35 30.15 -1.45
N ASN A 191 -8.28 30.26 -0.49
CA ASN A 191 -8.00 30.77 0.85
C ASN A 191 -7.40 32.20 0.87
N ASP A 192 -7.90 33.07 -0.02
CA ASP A 192 -7.40 34.43 -0.23
C ASP A 192 -5.88 34.50 -0.50
N GLY A 193 -5.32 33.45 -1.09
CA GLY A 193 -3.88 33.33 -1.37
C GLY A 193 -3.03 32.99 -0.15
N LYS A 194 -3.62 32.45 0.92
CA LYS A 194 -2.88 32.03 2.11
C LYS A 194 -2.65 30.52 2.11
N SER A 195 -1.39 30.15 2.23
CA SER A 195 -0.93 28.80 2.53
C SER A 195 -1.51 28.25 3.83
N ILE A 196 -1.65 26.92 3.87
CA ILE A 196 -2.15 26.17 5.04
C ILE A 196 -1.05 25.21 5.50
N GLU A 197 -0.68 25.31 6.77
CA GLU A 197 0.28 24.40 7.41
C GLU A 197 -0.27 22.97 7.44
N TYR A 198 0.57 21.98 7.17
CA TYR A 198 0.18 20.58 7.32
C TYR A 198 1.18 19.73 8.08
N GLU A 199 2.49 20.03 8.06
CA GLU A 199 3.50 19.14 8.66
C GLU A 199 4.78 19.89 9.07
N SER A 200 5.68 19.23 9.81
CA SER A 200 7.05 19.70 10.04
C SER A 200 8.09 18.70 9.55
N ALA A 201 8.68 18.94 8.38
CA ALA A 201 9.62 18.03 7.71
C ALA A 201 10.42 18.76 6.60
N TYR A 202 11.15 18.00 5.77
CA TYR A 202 12.02 18.51 4.71
C TYR A 202 11.59 18.04 3.31
N THR A 203 11.87 18.88 2.31
CA THR A 203 11.76 18.61 0.86
C THR A 203 10.44 17.94 0.45
N PRO A 204 9.31 18.65 0.50
CA PRO A 204 8.03 18.06 0.17
C PRO A 204 7.89 17.77 -1.34
N SER A 205 7.09 16.75 -1.66
CA SER A 205 6.65 16.40 -3.02
C SER A 205 5.17 16.10 -3.01
N VAL A 206 4.43 16.51 -4.04
CA VAL A 206 2.97 16.30 -4.12
C VAL A 206 2.54 15.72 -5.47
N ALA A 207 1.53 14.86 -5.45
CA ALA A 207 0.86 14.36 -6.65
C ALA A 207 -0.66 14.29 -6.41
N ILE A 208 -1.45 14.51 -7.47
CA ILE A 208 -2.91 14.53 -7.39
C ILE A 208 -3.58 13.72 -8.51
N THR A 209 -4.77 13.19 -8.23
CA THR A 209 -5.64 12.55 -9.23
C THR A 209 -6.76 13.47 -9.72
N ASP A 210 -7.41 13.10 -10.81
CA ASP A 210 -8.55 13.84 -11.38
C ASP A 210 -9.78 13.86 -10.46
N ASP A 211 -9.95 12.85 -9.62
CA ASP A 211 -11.00 12.83 -8.60
C ASP A 211 -10.58 13.51 -7.29
N GLY A 212 -9.37 14.08 -7.22
CA GLY A 212 -8.93 14.97 -6.15
C GLY A 212 -8.32 14.27 -4.93
N LEU A 213 -7.85 13.02 -5.08
CA LEU A 213 -6.93 12.44 -4.11
C LEU A 213 -5.62 13.24 -4.16
N VAL A 214 -5.03 13.48 -3.00
CA VAL A 214 -3.71 14.08 -2.83
C VAL A 214 -2.81 13.10 -2.12
N VAL A 215 -1.58 12.93 -2.63
CA VAL A 215 -0.48 12.30 -1.91
C VAL A 215 0.62 13.31 -1.76
N ALA A 216 1.08 13.53 -0.53
CA ALA A 216 2.25 14.36 -0.25
C ALA A 216 3.32 13.50 0.43
N ALA A 217 4.56 13.52 -0.07
CA ALA A 217 5.71 12.86 0.52
C ALA A 217 6.72 13.90 1.03
N HIS A 218 7.48 13.55 2.06
CA HIS A 218 8.54 14.37 2.65
C HIS A 218 9.49 13.48 3.44
N HIS A 219 10.57 14.03 3.99
CA HIS A 219 11.43 13.28 4.90
C HIS A 219 11.69 13.99 6.22
N LEU A 220 11.94 13.21 7.26
CA LEU A 220 12.46 13.67 8.55
C LEU A 220 13.95 13.36 8.64
N GLU A 221 14.70 14.27 9.26
CA GLU A 221 16.12 14.11 9.52
C GLU A 221 16.35 13.69 10.98
N TYR A 222 17.07 12.59 11.16
CA TYR A 222 17.58 12.14 12.46
C TYR A 222 19.12 12.16 12.43
N PRO A 223 19.80 12.19 13.58
CA PRO A 223 21.26 12.37 13.62
C PRO A 223 22.08 11.37 12.79
N ASN A 224 21.54 10.18 12.51
CA ASN A 224 22.24 9.09 11.82
C ASN A 224 21.52 8.58 10.57
N TYR A 225 20.27 8.97 10.32
CA TYR A 225 19.48 8.50 9.17
C TYR A 225 18.32 9.44 8.89
N ASN A 226 17.79 9.35 7.69
CA ASN A 226 16.60 10.09 7.27
C ASN A 226 15.44 9.12 7.06
N VAL A 227 14.22 9.58 7.26
CA VAL A 227 13.02 8.75 7.12
C VAL A 227 12.06 9.40 6.15
N VAL A 228 11.63 8.65 5.14
CA VAL A 228 10.60 9.07 4.18
C VAL A 228 9.22 8.80 4.76
N GLN A 229 8.36 9.80 4.66
CA GLN A 229 6.97 9.74 5.10
C GLN A 229 6.01 10.24 4.02
N TYR A 230 4.77 9.77 4.05
CA TYR A 230 3.69 10.27 3.19
C TYR A 230 2.43 10.65 3.97
N ARG A 231 1.59 11.48 3.33
CA ARG A 231 0.22 11.79 3.74
C ARG A 231 -0.74 11.58 2.58
N LEU A 232 -1.94 11.12 2.93
CA LEU A 232 -3.04 10.94 2.00
C LEU A 232 -4.21 11.82 2.39
N GLY A 233 -4.81 12.48 1.41
CA GLY A 233 -5.97 13.32 1.65
C GLY A 233 -6.86 13.46 0.43
N GLN A 234 -8.01 14.08 0.64
CA GLN A 234 -8.97 14.40 -0.42
C GLN A 234 -9.19 15.90 -0.49
N ILE A 235 -9.13 16.48 -1.68
CA ILE A 235 -9.54 17.88 -1.88
C ILE A 235 -11.02 18.02 -1.53
N LYS A 236 -11.33 18.88 -0.55
CA LYS A 236 -12.69 19.25 -0.13
C LYS A 236 -12.84 20.76 -0.09
N GLY A 237 -13.47 21.32 -1.13
CA GLY A 237 -13.59 22.77 -1.24
C GLY A 237 -12.23 23.44 -1.32
N HIS A 238 -11.89 24.28 -0.35
CA HIS A 238 -10.63 25.05 -0.35
C HIS A 238 -9.52 24.42 0.51
N THR A 239 -9.71 23.20 1.02
CA THR A 239 -8.75 22.51 1.91
C THR A 239 -8.50 21.08 1.44
N ILE A 240 -7.42 20.48 1.95
CA ILE A 240 -7.20 19.03 1.88
C ILE A 240 -7.73 18.42 3.18
N ASP A 241 -8.64 17.46 3.06
CA ASP A 241 -9.08 16.61 4.17
C ASP A 241 -8.14 15.42 4.28
N TRP A 242 -7.11 15.56 5.11
CA TRP A 242 -6.11 14.52 5.35
C TRP A 242 -6.72 13.33 6.09
N PHE A 243 -6.60 12.14 5.51
CA PHE A 243 -7.22 10.91 6.02
C PHE A 243 -6.60 10.42 7.34
N ASP A 244 -5.38 10.84 7.62
CA ASP A 244 -4.55 10.41 8.74
C ASP A 244 -4.75 11.24 10.04
N GLY A 245 -5.59 12.28 10.00
CA GLY A 245 -5.92 13.09 11.18
C GLY A 245 -4.73 13.86 11.79
N ASN A 246 -3.74 14.24 10.97
CA ASN A 246 -2.46 14.91 11.31
C ASN A 246 -1.24 14.00 11.51
N ARG A 247 -1.18 12.84 10.85
CA ARG A 247 -0.05 11.93 11.01
C ARG A 247 0.52 11.46 9.69
N SER A 248 1.80 11.71 9.48
CA SER A 248 2.52 11.16 8.32
C SER A 248 2.89 9.70 8.56
N HIS A 249 2.81 8.87 7.52
CA HIS A 249 3.14 7.46 7.56
C HIS A 249 4.60 7.25 7.17
N THR A 250 5.44 6.87 8.12
CA THR A 250 6.80 6.36 7.86
C THR A 250 6.76 5.09 7.03
N HIS A 251 7.62 4.98 6.02
CA HIS A 251 7.64 3.77 5.18
C HIS A 251 8.99 3.40 4.55
N ALA A 252 10.03 4.25 4.64
CA ALA A 252 11.36 3.96 4.14
C ALA A 252 12.43 4.82 4.83
N ILE A 253 13.69 4.38 4.79
CA ILE A 253 14.85 5.17 5.19
C ILE A 253 15.39 5.88 3.94
N GLY A 254 15.54 7.20 4.02
CA GLY A 254 16.04 8.02 2.91
C GLY A 254 15.65 9.49 3.01
N ALA A 255 16.12 10.27 2.04
CA ALA A 255 15.83 11.69 1.87
C ALA A 255 15.63 12.04 0.39
N ASN A 256 15.29 13.30 0.11
CA ASN A 256 15.03 13.80 -1.25
C ASN A 256 13.98 12.94 -1.98
N THR A 257 12.85 12.69 -1.30
CA THR A 257 11.76 11.87 -1.85
C THR A 257 10.96 12.63 -2.92
N SER A 258 10.43 11.88 -3.89
CA SER A 258 9.51 12.34 -4.91
C SER A 258 8.44 11.29 -5.16
N ILE A 259 7.21 11.74 -5.35
CA ILE A 259 6.02 10.89 -5.47
C ILE A 259 5.27 11.22 -6.76
N ALA A 260 4.76 10.18 -7.45
CA ALA A 260 3.85 10.34 -8.58
C ALA A 260 2.73 9.32 -8.52
N ILE A 261 1.51 9.75 -8.87
CA ILE A 261 0.31 8.92 -8.82
C ILE A 261 -0.48 8.99 -10.13
N THR A 262 -1.02 7.85 -10.53
CA THR A 262 -1.93 7.70 -11.66
C THR A 262 -3.40 7.80 -11.22
N ASN A 263 -4.30 8.08 -12.16
CA ASN A 263 -5.75 8.09 -11.88
C ASN A 263 -6.31 6.73 -11.44
N ASP A 264 -5.69 5.61 -11.82
CA ASP A 264 -6.02 4.26 -11.34
C ASP A 264 -5.33 3.90 -10.01
N ARG A 265 -4.78 4.91 -9.33
CA ARG A 265 -4.21 4.87 -7.98
C ARG A 265 -2.90 4.11 -7.87
N LEU A 266 -2.27 3.72 -8.98
CA LEU A 266 -0.88 3.24 -8.99
C LEU A 266 0.03 4.41 -8.60
N ILE A 267 0.89 4.18 -7.61
CA ILE A 267 1.81 5.17 -7.08
C ILE A 267 3.24 4.67 -7.20
N ILE A 268 4.13 5.59 -7.54
CA ILE A 268 5.57 5.37 -7.54
C ILE A 268 6.22 6.41 -6.65
N GLU A 269 7.12 5.95 -5.81
CA GLU A 269 7.95 6.80 -4.96
C GLU A 269 9.42 6.53 -5.29
N VAL A 270 10.21 7.60 -5.30
CA VAL A 270 11.67 7.54 -5.41
C VAL A 270 12.30 8.36 -4.30
N HIS A 271 13.41 7.89 -3.75
CA HIS A 271 14.22 8.62 -2.77
C HIS A 271 15.70 8.28 -2.89
N TRP A 272 16.51 9.02 -2.14
CA TRP A 272 17.93 8.77 -1.97
C TRP A 272 18.21 8.14 -0.60
N ALA A 273 18.92 7.01 -0.60
CA ALA A 273 19.42 6.35 0.62
C ALA A 273 20.74 5.65 0.29
N GLU A 274 21.84 6.41 0.31
CA GLU A 274 23.18 6.06 -0.22
C GLU A 274 23.23 5.89 -1.75
N ASN A 275 22.19 5.28 -2.32
CA ASN A 275 21.93 5.17 -3.73
C ASN A 275 20.44 5.46 -4.04
N LEU A 276 20.08 5.50 -5.31
CA LEU A 276 18.71 5.79 -5.72
C LEU A 276 17.81 4.58 -5.50
N LYS A 277 16.67 4.87 -4.90
CA LYS A 277 15.70 3.90 -4.44
C LYS A 277 14.32 4.20 -5.02
N TYR A 278 13.57 3.17 -5.39
CA TYR A 278 12.17 3.31 -5.79
C TYR A 278 11.29 2.22 -5.18
N ARG A 279 9.99 2.48 -5.17
CA ARG A 279 8.96 1.52 -4.76
C ARG A 279 7.68 1.79 -5.54
N LEU A 280 6.93 0.72 -5.79
CA LEU A 280 5.61 0.78 -6.40
C LEU A 280 4.56 0.37 -5.37
N GLY A 281 3.40 1.01 -5.45
CA GLY A 281 2.26 0.66 -4.63
C GLY A 281 0.95 1.07 -5.28
N ARG A 282 -0.13 0.89 -4.55
CA ARG A 282 -1.45 1.37 -4.96
C ARG A 282 -2.16 1.98 -3.77
N VAL A 283 -2.73 3.17 -3.97
CA VAL A 283 -3.58 3.77 -2.94
C VAL A 283 -4.88 2.98 -2.85
N ARG A 284 -5.19 2.46 -1.66
CA ARG A 284 -6.46 1.77 -1.35
C ARG A 284 -7.10 2.41 -0.15
N GLU A 285 -8.37 2.77 -0.30
CA GLU A 285 -9.15 3.47 0.73
C GLU A 285 -8.46 4.77 1.21
N ARG A 286 -7.65 4.66 2.27
CA ARG A 286 -6.95 5.76 2.95
C ARG A 286 -5.47 5.47 3.23
N THR A 287 -4.92 4.39 2.66
CA THR A 287 -3.54 3.94 2.85
C THR A 287 -2.88 3.60 1.51
N ILE A 288 -1.57 3.43 1.51
CA ILE A 288 -0.84 2.92 0.33
C ILE A 288 -0.46 1.47 0.58
N ASP A 289 -0.97 0.59 -0.27
CA ASP A 289 -0.57 -0.82 -0.34
C ASP A 289 0.64 -0.92 -1.26
N TRP A 290 1.83 -1.04 -0.67
CA TRP A 290 3.07 -1.16 -1.43
C TRP A 290 3.24 -2.59 -1.93
N PHE A 291 3.59 -2.73 -3.22
CA PHE A 291 3.66 -4.03 -3.89
C PHE A 291 4.82 -4.87 -3.37
N ASP A 292 5.95 -4.22 -3.11
CA ASP A 292 7.12 -4.84 -2.50
C ASP A 292 7.05 -4.60 -0.98
N LYS A 293 6.27 -5.42 -0.27
CA LYS A 293 6.10 -5.30 1.20
C LYS A 293 7.41 -5.38 1.98
N ASP A 294 8.44 -6.00 1.40
CA ASP A 294 9.73 -6.23 2.07
C ASP A 294 10.91 -5.44 1.48
N ARG A 295 10.77 -4.71 0.35
CA ARG A 295 11.93 -4.10 -0.32
C ARG A 295 11.64 -2.80 -1.08
N VAL A 296 12.29 -1.73 -0.64
CA VAL A 296 12.66 -0.61 -1.50
C VAL A 296 13.73 -1.06 -2.51
N LYS A 297 13.53 -0.83 -3.80
CA LYS A 297 14.42 -1.30 -4.87
C LYS A 297 15.48 -0.27 -5.21
N SER A 298 16.75 -0.67 -5.15
CA SER A 298 17.87 0.09 -5.71
C SER A 298 17.82 0.11 -7.23
N TYR A 299 18.07 1.26 -7.87
CA TYR A 299 18.09 1.33 -9.34
C TYR A 299 19.20 2.18 -9.97
N GLY A 300 19.90 2.99 -9.18
CA GLY A 300 20.96 3.82 -9.75
C GLY A 300 21.83 4.50 -8.70
N ASP A 301 22.91 5.10 -9.19
CA ASP A 301 23.77 5.99 -8.41
C ASP A 301 23.39 7.44 -8.74
N GLY A 302 23.19 8.27 -7.73
CA GLY A 302 22.83 9.66 -7.91
C GLY A 302 22.29 10.27 -6.63
N SER A 303 21.79 11.48 -6.75
CA SER A 303 21.13 12.23 -5.69
C SER A 303 20.02 13.09 -6.30
N SER A 304 19.08 13.53 -5.44
CA SER A 304 17.92 14.35 -5.84
C SER A 304 17.03 13.71 -6.93
N PRO A 305 16.54 12.48 -6.75
CA PRO A 305 15.66 11.86 -7.73
C PRO A 305 14.28 12.53 -7.74
N LYS A 306 13.70 12.66 -8.94
CA LYS A 306 12.32 13.09 -9.19
C LYS A 306 11.62 12.14 -10.12
N VAL A 307 10.33 11.91 -9.88
CA VAL A 307 9.54 10.95 -10.65
C VAL A 307 8.22 11.55 -11.09
N ALA A 308 7.80 11.22 -12.31
CA ALA A 308 6.44 11.40 -12.80
C ALA A 308 5.94 10.12 -13.45
N CYS A 309 4.63 9.93 -13.50
CA CYS A 309 4.05 8.74 -14.11
C CYS A 309 2.79 9.02 -14.92
N ASN A 310 2.55 8.17 -15.92
CA ASN A 310 1.29 8.03 -16.59
C ASN A 310 0.80 6.57 -16.49
N ALA A 311 -0.27 6.20 -17.19
CA ALA A 311 -0.84 4.85 -17.11
C ALA A 311 0.08 3.70 -17.59
N ARG A 312 1.21 4.01 -18.23
CA ARG A 312 2.12 3.04 -18.85
C ARG A 312 3.57 3.17 -18.38
N PHE A 313 4.03 4.37 -18.08
CA PHE A 313 5.42 4.66 -17.81
C PHE A 313 5.57 5.51 -16.56
N ALA A 314 6.61 5.23 -15.79
CA ALA A 314 7.21 6.20 -14.89
C ALA A 314 8.50 6.70 -15.53
N VAL A 315 8.69 8.01 -15.49
CA VAL A 315 9.91 8.68 -15.92
C VAL A 315 10.56 9.27 -14.69
N GLU A 316 11.88 9.12 -14.60
CA GLU A 316 12.66 9.58 -13.47
C GLU A 316 13.83 10.42 -13.95
N THR A 317 14.19 11.42 -13.16
CA THR A 317 15.40 12.22 -13.34
C THR A 317 16.15 12.40 -12.04
N HIS A 318 17.48 12.35 -12.10
CA HIS A 318 18.35 12.62 -10.96
C HIS A 318 19.59 13.38 -11.40
N TYR A 319 20.28 13.92 -10.40
CA TYR A 319 21.61 14.48 -10.52
C TYR A 319 22.65 13.47 -10.02
N THR A 320 23.90 13.56 -10.48
CA THR A 320 25.00 12.75 -9.94
C THR A 320 26.25 13.59 -9.70
N ASP A 321 26.76 13.55 -8.46
CA ASP A 321 28.00 14.23 -8.06
C ASP A 321 29.23 13.69 -8.77
N LYS A 322 29.19 12.44 -9.25
CA LYS A 322 30.33 11.80 -9.91
C LYS A 322 30.66 12.45 -11.26
N GLU A 323 29.63 12.93 -11.97
CA GLU A 323 29.78 13.50 -13.31
C GLU A 323 29.35 14.96 -13.41
N ASP A 324 28.68 15.50 -12.38
CA ASP A 324 28.04 16.81 -12.39
C ASP A 324 27.06 16.95 -13.57
N LYS A 325 26.18 15.95 -13.71
CA LYS A 325 25.23 15.82 -14.84
C LYS A 325 23.86 15.34 -14.39
N LEU A 326 22.89 15.64 -15.24
CA LEU A 326 21.51 15.19 -15.12
C LEU A 326 21.25 13.96 -15.99
N TRP A 327 20.54 13.02 -15.41
CA TRP A 327 20.26 11.71 -15.97
C TRP A 327 18.77 11.42 -15.91
N SER A 328 18.28 10.67 -16.89
CA SER A 328 16.88 10.25 -16.95
C SER A 328 16.77 8.75 -17.17
N SER A 329 15.78 8.12 -16.54
CA SER A 329 15.45 6.72 -16.73
C SER A 329 13.95 6.53 -16.95
N VAL A 330 13.56 5.41 -17.57
CA VAL A 330 12.17 5.04 -17.79
C VAL A 330 11.92 3.67 -17.20
N LEU A 331 10.83 3.56 -16.46
CA LEU A 331 10.27 2.31 -15.99
C LEU A 331 8.96 2.09 -16.73
N THR A 332 8.82 0.95 -17.40
CA THR A 332 7.50 0.50 -17.84
C THR A 332 6.75 0.07 -16.58
N LEU A 333 5.71 0.83 -16.24
CA LEU A 333 4.86 0.47 -15.14
C LEU A 333 4.15 -0.84 -15.50
N PRO A 334 3.85 -1.70 -14.51
CA PRO A 334 2.97 -2.82 -14.76
C PRO A 334 1.77 -2.23 -15.47
N ALA A 335 1.53 -2.68 -16.71
CA ALA A 335 0.36 -2.26 -17.46
C ALA A 335 -0.75 -2.32 -16.43
N SER A 336 -1.45 -1.21 -16.20
CA SER A 336 -2.63 -1.27 -15.37
C SER A 336 -3.32 -2.54 -15.82
N HIS A 337 -3.45 -3.55 -14.93
CA HIS A 337 -4.60 -4.43 -15.08
C HIS A 337 -5.65 -3.39 -15.16
N HIS A 338 -6.15 -3.18 -16.38
CA HIS A 338 -7.03 -2.11 -16.64
C HIS A 338 -7.93 -2.13 -15.42
N HIS A 339 -8.05 -1.01 -14.71
CA HIS A 339 -9.41 -0.71 -14.31
C HIS A 339 -10.14 -0.83 -15.62
N HIS A 340 -10.70 -2.03 -15.84
CA HIS A 340 -11.27 -2.42 -17.10
C HIS A 340 -12.14 -1.22 -17.41
N PRO A 341 -11.91 -0.49 -18.50
CA PRO A 341 -12.80 0.59 -18.87
C PRO A 341 -14.12 -0.13 -19.08
N HIS A 342 -14.93 -0.17 -18.02
CA HIS A 342 -16.04 -1.09 -17.84
C HIS A 342 -15.64 -2.60 -17.93
N HIS A 343 -15.91 -3.40 -16.89
CA HIS A 343 -15.85 -4.86 -17.06
C HIS A 343 -17.00 -5.30 -17.99
N HIS A 344 -16.70 -5.49 -19.26
CA HIS A 344 -17.69 -5.89 -20.27
C HIS A 344 -17.72 -7.42 -20.54
N HIS A 345 -17.15 -8.27 -19.68
CA HIS A 345 -17.08 -9.72 -19.89
C HIS A 345 -17.21 -10.55 -18.60
N TRP A 346 -17.53 -11.83 -18.74
CA TRP A 346 -17.66 -12.81 -17.65
C TRP A 346 -16.29 -13.30 -17.17
N HIS A 347 -16.16 -13.51 -15.86
CA HIS A 347 -14.97 -14.04 -15.21
C HIS A 347 -15.26 -15.44 -14.65
N GLU A 348 -14.66 -16.47 -15.24
CA GLU A 348 -14.83 -17.87 -14.85
C GLU A 348 -13.57 -18.40 -14.15
N LEU A 349 -13.75 -19.07 -13.01
CA LEU A 349 -12.73 -19.76 -12.25
C LEU A 349 -13.10 -21.23 -12.09
N HIS A 350 -12.10 -22.11 -12.06
CA HIS A 350 -12.28 -23.53 -11.80
C HIS A 350 -11.45 -23.94 -10.59
N GLY A 351 -12.12 -24.60 -9.65
CA GLY A 351 -11.48 -25.21 -8.50
C GLY A 351 -11.53 -26.72 -8.55
N GLU A 352 -10.88 -27.32 -7.57
CA GLU A 352 -11.03 -28.74 -7.27
C GLU A 352 -12.47 -29.08 -6.85
N ASN A 353 -12.77 -30.37 -6.71
CA ASN A 353 -14.03 -30.82 -6.13
C ASN A 353 -15.27 -30.29 -6.87
N SER A 354 -15.19 -30.18 -8.20
CA SER A 354 -16.25 -29.65 -9.08
C SER A 354 -16.67 -28.20 -8.80
N TYR A 355 -15.81 -27.41 -8.15
CA TYR A 355 -16.02 -25.98 -7.97
C TYR A 355 -15.78 -25.20 -9.27
N CYS A 356 -16.67 -24.27 -9.55
CA CYS A 356 -16.58 -23.35 -10.66
C CYS A 356 -17.35 -22.07 -10.30
N ARG A 357 -16.78 -20.90 -10.60
CA ARG A 357 -17.37 -19.60 -10.30
C ARG A 357 -17.36 -18.73 -11.54
N CYS A 358 -18.51 -18.20 -11.93
CA CYS A 358 -18.68 -17.28 -13.06
C CYS A 358 -19.30 -15.96 -12.56
N ALA A 359 -18.70 -14.81 -12.85
CA ALA A 359 -19.24 -13.52 -12.42
C ALA A 359 -19.12 -12.43 -13.51
N CYS A 360 -20.07 -11.50 -13.57
CA CYS A 360 -19.97 -10.27 -14.37
C CYS A 360 -20.64 -9.09 -13.65
N ARG A 361 -20.19 -7.86 -13.92
CA ARG A 361 -20.68 -6.66 -13.23
C ARG A 361 -20.64 -5.41 -14.11
N SER A 362 -21.47 -4.43 -13.77
CA SER A 362 -21.56 -3.11 -14.41
C SER A 362 -21.72 -2.02 -13.37
N ALA A 363 -21.05 -0.88 -13.55
CA ALA A 363 -21.25 0.32 -12.75
C ALA A 363 -22.48 1.12 -13.24
N GLY A 364 -23.11 1.87 -12.33
CA GLY A 364 -24.36 2.63 -12.62
C GLY A 364 -24.16 3.89 -13.47
N ASP A 365 -22.93 4.29 -13.74
CA ASP A 365 -22.53 5.43 -14.58
C ASP A 365 -22.10 4.99 -16.00
N ASN A 366 -22.25 3.70 -16.33
CA ASN A 366 -21.80 3.15 -17.60
C ASN A 366 -22.50 3.79 -18.80
N GLU A 367 -21.70 4.28 -19.76
CA GLU A 367 -22.21 4.99 -20.95
C GLU A 367 -22.73 4.08 -22.09
N ARG A 368 -22.67 2.76 -21.92
CA ARG A 368 -22.99 1.75 -22.95
C ARG A 368 -24.05 0.76 -22.47
N LYS A 369 -24.83 0.22 -23.41
CA LYS A 369 -25.69 -0.97 -23.20
C LYS A 369 -24.80 -2.21 -23.11
N HIS A 370 -25.16 -3.15 -22.25
CA HIS A 370 -24.50 -4.45 -22.07
C HIS A 370 -25.32 -5.59 -22.66
N ASP A 371 -24.63 -6.54 -23.28
CA ASP A 371 -25.19 -7.76 -23.88
C ASP A 371 -24.14 -8.88 -23.85
N PHE A 372 -24.01 -9.55 -22.70
CA PHE A 372 -22.98 -10.55 -22.42
C PHE A 372 -23.52 -11.96 -22.53
N HIS A 373 -22.76 -12.83 -23.19
CA HIS A 373 -23.07 -14.25 -23.34
C HIS A 373 -21.89 -15.05 -22.79
N HIS A 374 -22.19 -16.09 -22.00
CA HIS A 374 -21.17 -16.96 -21.41
C HIS A 374 -21.66 -18.39 -21.28
N THR A 375 -20.73 -19.34 -21.39
CA THR A 375 -21.01 -20.76 -21.22
C THR A 375 -20.14 -21.29 -20.09
N MET A 376 -20.75 -21.58 -18.95
CA MET A 376 -20.09 -22.16 -17.78
C MET A 376 -20.07 -23.68 -17.90
N LYS A 377 -18.91 -24.31 -17.68
CA LYS A 377 -18.78 -25.76 -17.76
C LYS A 377 -18.92 -26.41 -16.38
N VAL A 378 -20.09 -26.98 -16.09
CA VAL A 378 -20.35 -27.67 -14.83
C VAL A 378 -19.79 -29.10 -14.87
N LYS A 379 -18.82 -29.39 -14.01
CA LYS A 379 -18.22 -30.74 -13.86
C LYS A 379 -19.16 -31.68 -13.09
N LYS A 380 -19.03 -33.00 -13.34
CA LYS A 380 -19.79 -34.02 -12.62
C LYS A 380 -19.43 -34.02 -11.14
N GLY A 381 -20.44 -34.12 -10.28
CA GLY A 381 -20.26 -34.24 -8.83
C GLY A 381 -20.60 -33.00 -8.02
N ALA A 382 -20.88 -31.85 -8.66
CA ALA A 382 -21.28 -30.64 -7.96
C ALA A 382 -22.59 -30.87 -7.17
N PRO A 383 -22.63 -30.63 -5.85
CA PRO A 383 -23.86 -30.74 -5.06
C PRO A 383 -24.90 -29.67 -5.41
N PHE A 384 -24.47 -28.45 -5.75
CA PHE A 384 -25.35 -27.34 -6.11
C PHE A 384 -24.74 -26.48 -7.22
N LEU A 385 -25.61 -25.88 -8.04
CA LEU A 385 -25.36 -24.71 -8.87
C LEU A 385 -26.28 -23.60 -8.41
N HIS A 386 -25.78 -22.37 -8.25
CA HIS A 386 -26.61 -21.21 -7.95
C HIS A 386 -26.24 -20.03 -8.84
N ALA A 387 -27.22 -19.18 -9.15
CA ALA A 387 -27.00 -17.90 -9.81
C ALA A 387 -27.81 -16.78 -9.15
N THR A 388 -27.25 -15.58 -9.06
CA THR A 388 -27.91 -14.40 -8.48
C THR A 388 -27.62 -13.13 -9.27
N LEU A 389 -28.61 -12.25 -9.32
CA LEU A 389 -28.50 -10.92 -9.93
C LEU A 389 -28.93 -9.84 -8.92
N THR A 390 -28.03 -8.91 -8.61
CA THR A 390 -28.26 -7.79 -7.69
C THR A 390 -27.81 -6.46 -8.29
N LYS A 391 -28.21 -5.35 -7.66
CA LYS A 391 -27.87 -3.99 -8.10
C LYS A 391 -26.37 -3.70 -8.07
N ASN A 392 -25.66 -4.23 -7.08
CA ASN A 392 -24.21 -4.17 -6.93
C ASN A 392 -23.76 -5.08 -5.77
N ASN A 393 -22.45 -5.10 -5.50
CA ASN A 393 -21.82 -5.91 -4.45
C ASN A 393 -22.25 -5.57 -3.02
N HIS A 394 -22.94 -4.45 -2.81
CA HIS A 394 -23.33 -3.94 -1.50
C HIS A 394 -24.86 -3.87 -1.32
N SER A 395 -25.64 -4.39 -2.27
CA SER A 395 -27.10 -4.33 -2.26
C SER A 395 -27.71 -5.68 -2.64
N ILE A 396 -28.84 -6.00 -1.99
CA ILE A 396 -29.67 -7.18 -2.30
C ILE A 396 -30.81 -6.86 -3.28
N ASP A 397 -30.91 -5.58 -3.66
CA ASP A 397 -31.96 -5.08 -4.52
C ASP A 397 -31.78 -5.61 -5.94
N PHE A 398 -32.90 -5.77 -6.63
CA PHE A 398 -32.86 -6.14 -8.04
C PHE A 398 -32.45 -4.92 -8.88
N PRO A 399 -31.55 -5.07 -9.87
CA PRO A 399 -31.20 -4.01 -10.81
C PRO A 399 -32.32 -3.79 -11.84
N ASP A 400 -33.16 -2.79 -11.63
CA ASP A 400 -34.21 -2.43 -12.59
C ASP A 400 -33.63 -2.16 -13.99
N GLY A 401 -34.10 -2.92 -14.97
CA GLY A 401 -33.65 -2.85 -16.36
C GLY A 401 -32.56 -3.84 -16.75
N ALA A 402 -31.90 -4.51 -15.80
CA ALA A 402 -31.00 -5.62 -16.13
C ALA A 402 -31.75 -6.97 -16.19
N LYS A 403 -31.26 -7.86 -17.04
CA LYS A 403 -31.87 -9.16 -17.30
C LYS A 403 -30.83 -10.28 -17.42
N LEU A 404 -31.01 -11.31 -16.62
CA LEU A 404 -30.29 -12.59 -16.66
C LEU A 404 -31.21 -13.69 -17.23
N THR A 405 -30.70 -14.47 -18.18
CA THR A 405 -31.31 -15.75 -18.60
C THR A 405 -30.31 -16.89 -18.43
N VAL A 406 -30.82 -18.06 -18.05
CA VAL A 406 -30.02 -19.27 -17.82
C VAL A 406 -30.62 -20.44 -18.62
N GLU A 407 -29.78 -21.16 -19.36
CA GLU A 407 -30.15 -22.39 -20.10
C GLU A 407 -29.21 -23.53 -19.70
N GLY A 408 -29.80 -24.68 -19.37
CA GLY A 408 -29.05 -25.88 -18.98
C GLY A 408 -28.51 -26.67 -20.19
N PRO A 409 -27.65 -27.69 -19.94
CA PRO A 409 -26.97 -28.45 -21.01
C PRO A 409 -27.90 -29.23 -21.95
N ASP A 410 -29.14 -29.50 -21.51
CA ASP A 410 -30.17 -30.19 -22.28
C ASP A 410 -31.11 -29.23 -23.03
N GLY A 411 -30.81 -27.94 -23.02
CA GLY A 411 -31.64 -26.89 -23.61
C GLY A 411 -32.79 -26.42 -22.70
N THR A 412 -32.87 -26.90 -21.45
CA THR A 412 -33.87 -26.42 -20.49
C THR A 412 -33.63 -24.95 -20.19
N LYS A 413 -34.63 -24.09 -20.46
CA LYS A 413 -34.60 -22.68 -20.10
C LYS A 413 -35.22 -22.46 -18.73
N TYR A 414 -34.52 -21.72 -17.88
CA TYR A 414 -34.97 -21.35 -16.54
C TYR A 414 -35.55 -19.93 -16.57
N ASP A 415 -36.68 -19.78 -17.26
CA ASP A 415 -37.30 -18.48 -17.61
C ASP A 415 -38.65 -18.23 -16.91
N HIS A 416 -38.98 -19.04 -15.91
CA HIS A 416 -40.19 -18.93 -15.10
C HIS A 416 -39.92 -19.35 -13.65
N HIS A 417 -40.83 -19.03 -12.74
CA HIS A 417 -40.71 -19.45 -11.35
C HIS A 417 -40.78 -20.98 -11.22
N ILE A 418 -39.80 -21.55 -10.53
CA ILE A 418 -39.75 -22.99 -10.22
C ILE A 418 -39.55 -23.15 -8.72
N LYS A 419 -40.35 -24.00 -8.08
CA LYS A 419 -40.20 -24.35 -6.65
C LYS A 419 -40.44 -25.86 -6.51
N GLU A 420 -39.40 -26.62 -6.79
CA GLU A 420 -39.36 -28.08 -6.74
C GLU A 420 -38.36 -28.53 -5.66
N LYS A 421 -38.36 -29.83 -5.34
CA LYS A 421 -37.49 -30.41 -4.30
C LYS A 421 -36.00 -30.21 -4.58
N ASP A 422 -35.63 -30.15 -5.86
CA ASP A 422 -34.26 -30.08 -6.36
C ASP A 422 -33.96 -28.79 -7.15
N LYS A 423 -34.95 -27.91 -7.33
CA LYS A 423 -34.80 -26.68 -8.14
C LYS A 423 -35.58 -25.53 -7.55
N LEU A 424 -34.93 -24.37 -7.48
CA LEU A 424 -35.55 -23.09 -7.17
C LEU A 424 -35.16 -22.09 -8.25
N VAL A 425 -36.16 -21.44 -8.85
CA VAL A 425 -35.95 -20.29 -9.74
C VAL A 425 -36.90 -19.18 -9.31
N VAL A 426 -36.33 -18.03 -9.00
CA VAL A 426 -37.06 -16.81 -8.65
C VAL A 426 -36.85 -15.81 -9.77
N MET A 427 -37.94 -15.42 -10.42
CA MET A 427 -37.96 -14.38 -11.43
C MET A 427 -38.22 -13.00 -10.82
N HIS A 428 -37.73 -11.96 -11.49
CA HIS A 428 -38.16 -10.58 -11.31
C HIS A 428 -38.51 -10.03 -12.71
N GLY A 429 -39.80 -9.90 -13.01
CA GLY A 429 -40.26 -9.66 -14.37
C GLY A 429 -39.87 -10.84 -15.27
N ASP A 430 -39.15 -10.55 -16.36
CA ASP A 430 -38.66 -11.53 -17.32
C ASP A 430 -37.19 -11.94 -17.10
N SER A 431 -36.61 -11.57 -15.96
CA SER A 431 -35.23 -11.90 -15.56
C SER A 431 -35.17 -12.92 -14.45
N VAL A 432 -34.20 -13.84 -14.52
CA VAL A 432 -33.79 -14.63 -13.36
C VAL A 432 -33.20 -13.69 -12.32
N ARG A 433 -33.74 -13.72 -11.10
CA ARG A 433 -33.17 -13.04 -9.93
C ARG A 433 -32.31 -13.98 -9.11
N CYS A 434 -32.79 -15.20 -8.91
CA CYS A 434 -32.09 -16.24 -8.17
C CYS A 434 -32.41 -17.61 -8.78
N LEU A 435 -31.40 -18.47 -8.89
CA LEU A 435 -31.51 -19.85 -9.33
C LEU A 435 -30.70 -20.73 -8.38
N ILE A 436 -31.24 -21.88 -7.98
CA ILE A 436 -30.55 -22.93 -7.23
C ILE A 436 -30.96 -24.27 -7.82
N ILE A 437 -30.00 -25.08 -8.25
CA ILE A 437 -30.20 -26.42 -8.78
C ILE A 437 -29.37 -27.38 -7.94
N LYS A 438 -30.04 -28.34 -7.31
CA LYS A 438 -29.40 -29.44 -6.60
C LYS A 438 -28.97 -30.51 -7.60
N HIS A 439 -27.74 -30.98 -7.49
CA HIS A 439 -27.11 -31.93 -8.42
C HIS A 439 -27.25 -31.51 -9.89
N PRO A 440 -26.74 -30.32 -10.27
CA PRO A 440 -26.84 -29.81 -11.63
C PRO A 440 -26.31 -30.83 -12.64
N LYS A 441 -26.99 -30.91 -13.80
CA LYS A 441 -26.52 -31.73 -14.91
C LYS A 441 -25.12 -31.26 -15.33
N PRO A 442 -24.14 -32.18 -15.47
CA PRO A 442 -22.83 -31.82 -15.99
C PRO A 442 -22.93 -31.39 -17.45
N GLY A 443 -22.11 -30.43 -17.86
CA GLY A 443 -22.09 -29.91 -19.22
C GLY A 443 -22.17 -28.38 -19.26
N ASP A 444 -22.56 -27.87 -20.42
CA ASP A 444 -22.51 -26.46 -20.77
C ASP A 444 -23.78 -25.73 -20.31
N TRP A 445 -23.63 -24.82 -19.35
CA TRP A 445 -24.70 -23.95 -18.88
C TRP A 445 -24.53 -22.56 -19.48
N LYS A 446 -25.52 -22.10 -20.25
CA LYS A 446 -25.46 -20.83 -20.95
C LYS A 446 -26.09 -19.73 -20.10
N LEU A 447 -25.39 -18.62 -19.98
CA LEU A 447 -25.77 -17.42 -19.24
C LEU A 447 -25.81 -16.25 -20.21
N THR A 448 -26.90 -15.47 -20.18
CA THR A 448 -27.00 -14.23 -20.95
C THR A 448 -27.40 -13.09 -20.03
N MET A 449 -26.60 -12.03 -20.01
CA MET A 449 -26.79 -10.84 -19.19
C MET A 449 -26.96 -9.61 -20.09
N THR A 450 -28.07 -8.89 -19.94
CA THR A 450 -28.33 -7.66 -20.68
C THR A 450 -28.67 -6.52 -19.72
N ALA A 451 -28.20 -5.30 -20.00
CA ALA A 451 -28.57 -4.12 -19.23
C ALA A 451 -28.47 -2.85 -20.09
N PRO A 452 -29.38 -1.86 -19.94
CA PRO A 452 -29.31 -0.60 -20.66
C PRO A 452 -28.20 0.32 -20.09
N LYS A 453 -27.91 1.39 -20.83
CA LYS A 453 -26.98 2.46 -20.39
C LYS A 453 -27.42 3.00 -19.02
N GLY A 454 -26.47 3.22 -18.11
CA GLY A 454 -26.71 3.77 -16.77
C GLY A 454 -27.31 2.78 -15.75
N VAL A 455 -27.37 1.48 -16.06
CA VAL A 455 -27.81 0.45 -15.11
C VAL A 455 -26.62 -0.33 -14.58
N GLY A 456 -26.40 -0.20 -13.28
CA GLY A 456 -25.42 -0.99 -12.53
C GLY A 456 -26.01 -2.34 -12.12
N PHE A 457 -25.18 -3.38 -12.16
CA PHE A 457 -25.55 -4.72 -11.71
C PHE A 457 -24.34 -5.51 -11.25
N HIS A 458 -24.60 -6.55 -10.46
CA HIS A 458 -23.67 -7.62 -10.12
C HIS A 458 -24.36 -8.96 -10.36
N CYS A 459 -23.70 -9.85 -11.09
CA CYS A 459 -24.21 -11.18 -11.40
C CYS A 459 -23.16 -12.24 -11.08
N GLU A 460 -23.58 -13.30 -10.39
CA GLU A 460 -22.74 -14.46 -10.10
C GLU A 460 -23.47 -15.77 -10.38
N CYS A 461 -22.74 -16.78 -10.84
CA CYS A 461 -23.19 -18.13 -11.07
C CYS A 461 -22.09 -19.12 -10.66
N ASN A 462 -22.30 -19.90 -9.60
CA ASN A 462 -21.26 -20.75 -9.03
C ASN A 462 -21.78 -22.15 -8.70
N THR A 463 -20.90 -23.17 -8.79
CA THR A 463 -21.13 -24.46 -8.14
C THR A 463 -20.63 -24.44 -6.70
N VAL A 464 -21.13 -25.35 -5.88
CA VAL A 464 -20.58 -25.61 -4.54
C VAL A 464 -19.61 -26.80 -4.66
N PRO A 465 -18.43 -26.78 -4.03
CA PRO A 465 -17.52 -27.91 -4.03
C PRO A 465 -18.14 -29.17 -3.40
N SER A 466 -17.78 -30.35 -3.88
CA SER A 466 -18.31 -31.63 -3.38
C SER A 466 -17.68 -32.10 -2.06
N LYS A 467 -16.52 -31.56 -1.69
CA LYS A 467 -15.77 -31.82 -0.45
C LYS A 467 -14.83 -30.64 -0.15
N ASP A 468 -14.28 -30.60 1.07
CA ASP A 468 -13.30 -29.59 1.52
C ASP A 468 -13.76 -28.16 1.17
N VAL A 469 -15.03 -27.87 1.48
CA VAL A 469 -15.77 -26.72 0.90
C VAL A 469 -15.08 -25.39 1.17
N TYR A 470 -14.61 -25.17 2.39
CA TYR A 470 -13.95 -23.93 2.77
C TYR A 470 -12.62 -23.79 2.03
N ASP A 471 -11.71 -24.77 2.23
CA ASP A 471 -10.38 -24.76 1.65
C ASP A 471 -10.44 -24.71 0.12
N THR A 472 -11.31 -25.49 -0.53
CA THR A 472 -11.46 -25.46 -1.99
C THR A 472 -11.88 -24.09 -2.51
N ILE A 473 -12.83 -23.42 -1.83
CA ILE A 473 -13.28 -22.09 -2.25
C ILE A 473 -12.17 -21.07 -1.99
N THR A 474 -11.56 -21.08 -0.81
CA THR A 474 -10.50 -20.13 -0.47
C THR A 474 -9.28 -20.34 -1.34
N ASP A 475 -8.86 -21.57 -1.58
CA ASP A 475 -7.71 -21.92 -2.41
C ASP A 475 -7.98 -21.62 -3.87
N THR A 476 -9.19 -21.84 -4.41
CA THR A 476 -9.48 -21.47 -5.81
C THR A 476 -9.48 -19.96 -5.99
N LEU A 477 -9.99 -19.21 -5.01
CA LEU A 477 -9.99 -17.76 -5.04
C LEU A 477 -8.57 -17.20 -4.81
N SER A 478 -7.79 -17.78 -3.91
CA SER A 478 -6.39 -17.43 -3.63
C SER A 478 -5.46 -17.85 -4.77
N ASN A 479 -5.59 -19.05 -5.32
CA ASN A 479 -4.80 -19.53 -6.45
C ASN A 479 -5.18 -18.83 -7.75
N SER A 480 -6.42 -18.37 -7.92
CA SER A 480 -6.74 -17.42 -9.00
C SER A 480 -5.99 -16.12 -8.82
N LEU A 481 -5.80 -15.64 -7.58
CA LEU A 481 -5.00 -14.46 -7.28
C LEU A 481 -3.50 -14.76 -7.45
N GLU A 482 -3.05 -16.02 -7.28
CA GLU A 482 -1.65 -16.47 -7.48
C GLU A 482 -1.29 -16.89 -8.92
N GLU A 483 -2.18 -17.50 -9.72
CA GLU A 483 -1.97 -17.71 -11.17
C GLU A 483 -2.03 -16.38 -11.92
N MET A 484 -2.87 -15.45 -11.43
CA MET A 484 -2.74 -14.03 -11.71
C MET A 484 -1.35 -13.55 -11.27
N ALA A 485 -0.84 -13.86 -10.06
CA ALA A 485 0.51 -13.47 -9.62
C ALA A 485 1.72 -14.09 -10.39
N VAL A 486 1.58 -15.29 -10.99
CA VAL A 486 2.68 -16.00 -11.67
C VAL A 486 2.78 -15.67 -13.17
N THR A 487 1.69 -15.20 -13.78
CA THR A 487 1.71 -14.57 -15.11
C THR A 487 1.65 -13.03 -15.07
N GLN A 488 1.36 -12.44 -13.91
CA GLN A 488 1.30 -11.00 -13.60
C GLN A 488 2.08 -10.79 -12.29
N GLY A 489 3.36 -10.45 -12.36
CA GLY A 489 4.22 -10.42 -11.17
C GLY A 489 3.89 -9.31 -10.15
N ASP A 490 2.92 -9.56 -9.26
CA ASP A 490 2.71 -8.87 -7.97
C ASP A 490 2.12 -9.83 -6.91
N PRO A 491 2.46 -9.67 -5.61
CA PRO A 491 1.93 -10.48 -4.51
C PRO A 491 0.55 -10.00 -4.01
N VAL A 492 -0.26 -10.97 -3.64
CA VAL A 492 -1.64 -10.85 -3.13
C VAL A 492 -1.58 -10.70 -1.61
N GLU A 493 -2.31 -9.76 -0.99
CA GLU A 493 -2.74 -10.01 0.40
C GLU A 493 -4.07 -9.34 0.78
N PHE A 494 -4.83 -10.12 1.54
CA PHE A 494 -6.23 -9.98 1.92
C PHE A 494 -6.40 -9.09 3.17
N GLY A 495 -7.25 -8.07 3.09
CA GLY A 495 -7.82 -7.36 4.24
C GLY A 495 -9.26 -7.78 4.60
N VAL A 496 -9.78 -8.82 3.96
CA VAL A 496 -11.00 -9.52 4.40
C VAL A 496 -10.72 -10.99 4.14
N PRO A 497 -10.82 -11.91 5.12
CA PRO A 497 -10.47 -13.31 4.89
C PRO A 497 -11.17 -13.81 3.62
N ALA A 498 -10.52 -14.64 2.79
CA ALA A 498 -11.16 -15.25 1.61
C ALA A 498 -12.52 -15.93 1.97
N ALA A 499 -12.70 -16.29 3.24
CA ALA A 499 -13.97 -16.59 3.87
C ALA A 499 -15.05 -15.52 3.57
N TYR A 500 -14.83 -14.22 3.83
CA TYR A 500 -15.84 -13.17 3.71
C TYR A 500 -16.43 -12.95 2.31
N TRP A 501 -15.75 -13.33 1.22
CA TRP A 501 -16.28 -13.18 -0.15
C TRP A 501 -17.03 -14.43 -0.61
N GLY A 502 -16.58 -15.63 -0.24
CA GLY A 502 -17.41 -16.83 -0.30
C GLY A 502 -18.62 -16.74 0.64
N TRP A 503 -18.44 -16.09 1.79
CA TRP A 503 -19.46 -15.79 2.78
C TRP A 503 -20.34 -14.61 2.39
N ALA A 504 -19.91 -13.62 1.60
CA ALA A 504 -20.85 -12.61 1.09
C ALA A 504 -21.89 -13.29 0.21
N GLY A 505 -21.49 -14.22 -0.67
CA GLY A 505 -22.40 -15.08 -1.42
C GLY A 505 -23.23 -16.02 -0.54
N ILE A 506 -22.65 -16.68 0.48
CA ILE A 506 -23.34 -17.64 1.37
C ILE A 506 -24.22 -16.96 2.45
N VAL A 507 -23.85 -15.78 2.94
CA VAL A 507 -24.60 -14.93 3.90
C VAL A 507 -25.67 -14.13 3.15
N LEU A 508 -25.42 -13.70 1.90
CA LEU A 508 -26.47 -13.19 1.02
C LEU A 508 -27.42 -14.31 0.61
N LEU A 509 -26.95 -15.55 0.39
CA LEU A 509 -27.83 -16.72 0.23
C LEU A 509 -28.61 -17.00 1.51
N GLY A 510 -27.97 -16.97 2.69
CA GLY A 510 -28.61 -17.19 3.98
C GLY A 510 -29.65 -16.13 4.32
N ALA A 511 -29.34 -14.85 4.09
CA ALA A 511 -30.25 -13.72 4.30
C ALA A 511 -31.31 -13.61 3.19
N MET A 512 -31.01 -13.94 1.93
CA MET A 512 -32.02 -14.09 0.87
C MET A 512 -32.93 -15.26 1.14
N LEU A 513 -32.41 -16.43 1.51
CA LEU A 513 -33.23 -17.59 1.88
C LEU A 513 -34.09 -17.22 3.08
N LEU A 514 -33.58 -16.56 4.11
CA LEU A 514 -34.37 -16.11 5.26
C LEU A 514 -35.46 -15.08 4.88
N ASN A 515 -35.18 -14.12 3.98
CA ASN A 515 -36.16 -13.12 3.50
C ASN A 515 -37.17 -13.69 2.48
N ILE A 516 -36.76 -14.65 1.67
CA ILE A 516 -37.61 -15.35 0.70
C ILE A 516 -38.52 -16.33 1.46
N PHE A 517 -38.00 -17.06 2.46
CA PHE A 517 -38.80 -17.94 3.32
C PHE A 517 -39.79 -17.16 4.17
N THR A 518 -39.40 -16.04 4.78
CA THR A 518 -40.36 -15.19 5.54
C THR A 518 -41.44 -14.55 4.65
N LYS A 519 -41.15 -14.26 3.37
CA LYS A 519 -42.18 -13.83 2.39
C LYS A 519 -43.01 -14.99 1.82
N LEU A 520 -42.47 -16.20 1.69
CA LEU A 520 -43.21 -17.38 1.21
C LEU A 520 -44.07 -18.05 2.31
N GLU A 521 -43.68 -17.94 3.58
CA GLU A 521 -44.51 -18.34 4.73
C GLU A 521 -45.80 -17.50 4.82
N SER A 522 -45.82 -16.31 4.23
CA SER A 522 -47.04 -15.50 4.12
C SER A 522 -48.03 -15.99 3.05
N LEU A 523 -47.70 -17.04 2.27
CA LEU A 523 -48.49 -17.46 1.12
C LEU A 523 -48.87 -18.95 1.02
N THR A 524 -48.29 -19.91 1.76
CA THR A 524 -48.80 -21.30 1.77
C THR A 524 -48.39 -22.07 3.02
N ASP A 525 -49.37 -22.63 3.75
CA ASP A 525 -49.23 -23.68 4.76
C ASP A 525 -48.45 -24.91 4.21
N VAL A 526 -47.65 -25.55 5.07
CA VAL A 526 -47.15 -26.96 5.06
C VAL A 526 -45.62 -27.12 5.30
N SER A 527 -45.35 -27.51 6.56
CA SER A 527 -44.35 -28.42 7.18
C SER A 527 -42.84 -28.30 6.99
N SER A 528 -42.19 -28.11 8.14
CA SER A 528 -40.79 -28.26 8.53
C SER A 528 -40.29 -29.72 8.53
N GLU A 529 -39.42 -30.11 7.59
CA GLU A 529 -38.72 -31.41 7.68
C GLU A 529 -37.33 -31.44 7.00
N TRP A 530 -36.76 -30.29 6.61
CA TRP A 530 -35.52 -30.26 5.80
C TRP A 530 -34.25 -29.74 6.47
N MET A 531 -34.29 -29.32 7.74
CA MET A 531 -33.16 -28.63 8.38
C MET A 531 -32.35 -29.48 9.37
N ALA A 532 -32.65 -30.78 9.53
CA ALA A 532 -32.07 -31.59 10.63
C ALA A 532 -30.96 -32.57 10.22
N GLU A 533 -30.46 -32.58 8.98
CA GLU A 533 -29.57 -33.66 8.51
C GLU A 533 -28.22 -33.22 7.91
N SER A 534 -27.66 -32.07 8.30
CA SER A 534 -26.30 -31.69 7.84
C SER A 534 -25.36 -31.10 8.90
N LEU A 535 -25.76 -31.07 10.17
CA LEU A 535 -24.90 -30.59 11.25
C LEU A 535 -25.06 -31.51 12.47
N ASP A 536 -24.36 -32.64 12.45
CA ASP A 536 -24.01 -33.34 13.69
C ASP A 536 -22.60 -33.93 13.56
N LEU A 537 -21.64 -33.33 14.26
CA LEU A 537 -20.45 -34.02 14.76
C LEU A 537 -20.07 -33.41 16.11
N ASP A 538 -20.55 -34.13 17.12
CA ASP A 538 -20.03 -34.35 18.48
C ASP A 538 -20.24 -33.31 19.59
N SER A 539 -21.40 -33.51 20.23
CA SER A 539 -21.68 -33.23 21.64
C SER A 539 -20.77 -33.98 22.63
N ARG A 540 -20.60 -33.42 23.85
CA ARG A 540 -21.02 -34.04 25.14
C ARG A 540 -20.86 -33.06 26.33
N PRO A 541 -21.58 -33.28 27.45
CA PRO A 541 -22.48 -32.24 27.99
C PRO A 541 -22.26 -31.92 29.48
N VAL A 542 -22.73 -30.76 29.94
CA VAL A 542 -22.99 -30.54 31.38
C VAL A 542 -24.29 -29.75 31.60
N GLY A 543 -25.25 -30.43 32.23
CA GLY A 543 -25.91 -30.00 33.47
C GLY A 543 -26.77 -28.73 33.51
N LYS A 544 -28.09 -28.93 33.55
CA LYS A 544 -29.12 -27.93 33.91
C LYS A 544 -29.01 -27.45 35.37
N SER A 545 -29.41 -26.19 35.59
CA SER A 545 -30.26 -25.62 36.67
C SER A 545 -29.75 -24.21 36.99
N GLY A 546 -30.52 -23.18 37.34
CA GLY A 546 -31.93 -22.97 37.65
C GLY A 546 -32.06 -21.47 37.99
N GLY A 547 -33.19 -20.86 37.66
CA GLY A 547 -33.31 -19.40 37.57
C GLY A 547 -33.31 -18.59 38.87
N LYS A 548 -33.37 -17.26 38.72
CA LYS A 548 -34.26 -16.36 39.47
C LYS A 548 -34.27 -14.94 38.90
N ARG A 549 -35.47 -14.37 38.96
CA ARG A 549 -35.91 -13.04 38.48
C ARG A 549 -35.49 -11.89 39.43
N PRO A 550 -35.78 -10.61 39.07
CA PRO A 550 -34.93 -9.44 39.30
C PRO A 550 -35.34 -8.57 40.50
N LYS A 551 -34.56 -7.51 40.81
CA LYS A 551 -35.04 -6.34 41.57
C LYS A 551 -34.50 -5.01 41.04
N LYS A 552 -35.47 -4.12 40.76
CA LYS A 552 -35.39 -2.66 40.56
C LYS A 552 -35.00 -1.95 41.87
N TYR A 553 -34.39 -0.75 41.81
CA TYR A 553 -35.04 0.57 41.78
C TYR A 553 -34.11 1.70 42.30
N SER A 554 -34.22 2.88 41.65
CA SER A 554 -34.07 4.26 42.16
C SER A 554 -32.72 4.68 42.75
N GLY A 555 -32.11 5.83 42.46
CA GLY A 555 -32.59 7.08 41.87
C GLY A 555 -32.02 8.23 42.71
N LYS A 556 -31.45 9.27 42.08
CA LYS A 556 -31.58 10.71 42.45
C LYS A 556 -30.55 11.56 41.70
N GLN A 557 -31.07 12.53 40.96
CA GLN A 557 -30.35 13.72 40.53
C GLN A 557 -29.94 14.59 41.72
N ARG A 558 -28.81 15.29 41.60
CA ARG A 558 -28.61 16.64 42.13
C ARG A 558 -27.74 17.46 41.19
N HIS A 559 -28.27 18.61 40.77
CA HIS A 559 -27.55 19.73 40.17
C HIS A 559 -26.82 20.53 41.25
N SER A 560 -25.62 21.04 40.93
CA SER A 560 -25.13 22.33 41.43
C SER A 560 -24.14 22.95 40.45
N THR A 561 -24.44 24.18 40.06
CA THR A 561 -23.66 25.16 39.30
C THR A 561 -22.45 25.68 40.07
N GLY A 562 -21.40 26.14 39.38
CA GLY A 562 -20.41 27.02 40.00
C GLY A 562 -19.12 27.18 39.20
N ALA A 563 -19.01 28.28 38.47
CA ALA A 563 -17.79 28.74 37.83
C ALA A 563 -16.70 29.10 38.86
N GLY A 564 -15.43 28.85 38.51
CA GLY A 564 -14.29 29.52 39.13
C GLY A 564 -13.07 28.66 39.43
N VAL A 565 -12.26 28.30 38.43
CA VAL A 565 -10.80 28.14 38.58
C VAL A 565 -10.12 28.45 37.22
N ALA A 566 -10.25 29.69 36.76
CA ALA A 566 -9.47 30.23 35.64
C ALA A 566 -8.70 31.46 36.14
N LYS A 567 -7.69 31.21 36.97
CA LYS A 567 -6.63 32.15 37.38
C LYS A 567 -5.79 31.41 38.42
N THR A 568 -4.67 30.84 38.00
CA THR A 568 -3.37 30.65 38.73
C THR A 568 -2.51 29.61 38.02
N ILE A 569 -2.32 29.70 36.71
CA ILE A 569 -1.18 29.04 36.01
C ILE A 569 -0.76 29.96 34.85
N GLY A 570 -0.29 31.16 35.19
CA GLY A 570 0.06 32.18 34.21
C GLY A 570 1.25 33.06 34.58
N LYS A 571 2.07 32.66 35.57
CA LYS A 571 3.14 33.55 36.05
C LYS A 571 4.43 32.89 36.58
N LYS A 572 4.76 31.66 36.18
CA LYS A 572 6.04 31.00 36.52
C LYS A 572 6.72 30.26 35.36
N LEU A 573 6.53 30.71 34.11
CA LEU A 573 7.28 30.23 32.93
C LEU A 573 7.87 31.39 32.12
N LYS A 574 8.44 32.37 32.81
CA LYS A 574 9.36 33.34 32.21
C LYS A 574 10.56 33.42 33.15
N GLU A 575 11.76 33.28 32.58
CA GLU A 575 13.09 33.24 33.23
C GLU A 575 13.57 31.81 33.59
N GLY A 576 14.24 31.16 32.63
CA GLY A 576 14.96 29.90 32.89
C GLY A 576 15.47 29.12 31.66
N GLY A 577 14.98 29.39 30.44
CA GLY A 577 15.17 28.47 29.30
C GLY A 577 16.31 28.74 28.32
N LYS A 578 17.15 29.77 28.50
CA LYS A 578 18.09 30.20 27.44
C LYS A 578 19.56 29.76 27.56
N ASN A 579 19.98 29.14 28.67
CA ASN A 579 21.42 28.82 28.88
C ASN A 579 21.79 27.33 28.96
N LYS A 580 20.88 26.38 28.75
CA LYS A 580 21.22 24.94 28.80
C LYS A 580 21.56 24.30 27.45
N ALA A 581 21.07 24.86 26.33
CA ALA A 581 21.31 24.28 25.00
C ALA A 581 22.74 24.51 24.48
N ALA A 582 23.36 25.64 24.84
CA ALA A 582 24.74 25.95 24.44
C ALA A 582 25.80 25.17 25.27
N GLU A 583 25.47 24.81 26.52
CA GLU A 583 26.32 23.98 27.37
C GLU A 583 26.30 22.51 26.89
N PHE A 584 25.15 22.03 26.41
CA PHE A 584 24.98 20.68 25.84
C PHE A 584 25.73 20.48 24.50
N ALA A 585 25.78 21.52 23.65
CA ALA A 585 26.50 21.48 22.37
C ALA A 585 28.04 21.49 22.53
N SER A 586 28.55 22.05 23.63
CA SER A 586 29.98 22.09 23.96
C SER A 586 30.51 20.73 24.43
N ASP A 587 29.67 19.96 25.12
CA ASP A 587 30.06 18.64 25.66
C ASP A 587 29.98 17.54 24.59
N LEU A 588 29.11 17.66 23.59
CA LEU A 588 28.97 16.71 22.49
C LEU A 588 30.19 16.69 21.52
N ALA A 589 30.93 17.80 21.45
CA ALA A 589 32.12 17.90 20.61
C ALA A 589 33.36 17.14 21.15
N LYS A 590 33.28 16.54 22.35
CA LYS A 590 34.45 15.96 23.04
C LYS A 590 34.51 14.43 23.14
N SER A 591 33.51 13.66 22.69
CA SER A 591 33.54 12.19 22.86
C SER A 591 33.62 11.42 21.54
N LYS A 592 34.80 11.40 20.91
CA LYS A 592 35.19 10.32 19.99
C LYS A 592 35.99 9.27 20.76
N LYS A 593 35.35 8.15 21.15
CA LYS A 593 36.00 6.83 21.35
C LYS A 593 34.94 5.74 21.59
N LYS A 594 35.01 4.68 20.78
CA LYS A 594 34.17 3.46 20.79
C LYS A 594 34.11 2.77 22.16
N GLY A 595 32.89 2.54 22.65
CA GLY A 595 32.52 1.56 23.67
C GLY A 595 31.06 1.70 24.09
N GLY A 596 30.22 0.67 23.86
CA GLY A 596 28.78 0.68 24.16
C GLY A 596 28.46 1.08 25.61
N ASP A 597 27.25 1.60 25.84
CA ASP A 597 26.81 2.18 27.12
C ASP A 597 26.63 1.13 28.24
N GLY A 598 26.82 -0.15 27.91
CA GLY A 598 26.71 -1.27 28.84
C GLY A 598 25.28 -1.58 29.31
N ARG A 599 24.29 -0.77 28.90
CA ARG A 599 22.85 -0.99 29.08
C ARG A 599 22.31 -1.95 28.02
N GLN A 600 21.20 -2.61 28.32
CA GLN A 600 20.45 -3.46 27.39
C GLN A 600 19.03 -2.93 27.24
N VAL A 601 18.42 -3.16 26.09
CA VAL A 601 17.10 -2.65 25.74
C VAL A 601 16.24 -3.76 25.11
N TYR A 602 14.96 -3.81 25.49
CA TYR A 602 14.01 -4.81 25.04
C TYR A 602 12.73 -4.17 24.49
N ALA A 603 12.25 -4.69 23.38
CA ALA A 603 10.99 -4.30 22.75
C ALA A 603 9.84 -5.19 23.23
N VAL A 604 8.71 -4.57 23.58
CA VAL A 604 7.51 -5.25 24.05
C VAL A 604 6.34 -4.89 23.16
N ALA A 605 6.08 -5.67 22.11
CA ALA A 605 4.90 -5.53 21.26
C ALA A 605 3.66 -6.08 21.97
N TYR A 606 2.65 -5.25 22.23
CA TYR A 606 1.49 -5.59 23.07
C TYR A 606 0.19 -4.92 22.60
N ASN A 607 -0.96 -5.35 23.13
CA ASN A 607 -2.25 -4.67 22.94
C ASN A 607 -2.92 -4.30 24.28
N LEU A 608 -3.98 -3.49 24.23
CA LEU A 608 -4.72 -3.05 25.44
C LEU A 608 -5.46 -4.17 26.20
N ARG A 609 -5.57 -5.37 25.62
CA ARG A 609 -6.11 -6.56 26.31
C ARG A 609 -5.05 -7.29 27.14
N GLY A 610 -3.81 -6.81 27.09
CA GLY A 610 -2.67 -7.42 27.76
C GLY A 610 -2.05 -8.56 26.98
N ASP A 611 -2.42 -8.78 25.71
CA ASP A 611 -1.68 -9.73 24.86
C ASP A 611 -0.35 -9.11 24.45
N PHE A 612 0.71 -9.91 24.37
CA PHE A 612 2.05 -9.47 23.97
C PHE A 612 2.87 -10.61 23.35
N ILE A 613 3.87 -10.23 22.56
CA ILE A 613 4.80 -11.19 21.94
C ILE A 613 5.89 -11.57 22.95
N MET A 614 6.05 -12.87 23.16
CA MET A 614 7.11 -13.47 23.95
C MET A 614 7.84 -14.50 23.10
N CYS A 615 9.16 -14.51 23.13
CA CYS A 615 9.96 -15.43 22.33
C CYS A 615 10.65 -16.47 23.22
N ARG A 616 11.15 -17.53 22.58
CA ARG A 616 12.00 -18.53 23.21
C ARG A 616 13.33 -18.59 22.49
N LYS A 617 14.40 -18.57 23.27
CA LYS A 617 15.76 -18.74 22.77
C LYS A 617 15.98 -20.14 22.26
N ASN A 618 16.74 -20.27 21.19
CA ASN A 618 17.23 -21.56 20.73
C ASN A 618 18.16 -22.20 21.78
N ARG A 619 18.40 -23.50 21.65
CA ARG A 619 19.38 -24.19 22.49
C ARG A 619 20.82 -23.85 22.07
N ALA A 620 21.03 -23.65 20.78
CA ALA A 620 22.27 -23.22 20.18
C ALA A 620 21.95 -22.31 18.98
N SER A 621 22.78 -21.32 18.76
CA SER A 621 22.70 -20.45 17.59
C SER A 621 23.76 -20.86 16.57
N TYR A 622 23.37 -20.85 15.29
CA TYR A 622 24.23 -21.25 14.17
C TYR A 622 24.77 -20.04 13.40
N PHE A 623 24.28 -18.84 13.68
CA PHE A 623 24.80 -17.61 13.08
C PHE A 623 24.46 -16.41 13.95
N TYR A 624 25.36 -15.43 13.98
CA TYR A 624 25.18 -14.18 14.73
C TYR A 624 25.52 -12.99 13.84
N HIS A 625 24.71 -11.93 13.94
CA HIS A 625 25.00 -10.66 13.32
C HIS A 625 26.16 -9.96 14.05
N ARG A 626 27.04 -9.28 13.30
CA ARG A 626 28.08 -8.41 13.86
C ARG A 626 28.36 -7.25 12.90
N GLU A 627 28.35 -6.02 13.41
CA GLU A 627 28.81 -4.87 12.64
C GLU A 627 30.31 -4.95 12.31
N ASN A 628 30.62 -5.52 11.15
CA ASN A 628 31.90 -5.37 10.47
C ASN A 628 31.69 -4.44 9.27
N ALA A 629 32.77 -3.84 8.75
CA ALA A 629 32.76 -2.84 7.68
C ALA A 629 32.03 -3.26 6.38
N ASP A 630 31.66 -4.54 6.24
CA ASP A 630 30.99 -5.13 5.08
C ASP A 630 29.54 -5.60 5.37
N GLY A 631 28.97 -5.29 6.55
CA GLY A 631 27.64 -5.79 6.97
C GLY A 631 27.64 -7.29 7.30
N GLY A 632 28.74 -7.78 7.88
CA GLY A 632 29.01 -9.21 8.07
C GLY A 632 28.34 -9.85 9.30
N GLY A 633 28.71 -11.10 9.55
CA GLY A 633 28.28 -11.89 10.70
C GLY A 633 29.08 -13.19 10.77
N ASP A 634 28.94 -13.90 11.87
CA ASP A 634 29.64 -15.17 12.10
C ASP A 634 28.69 -16.36 11.89
N VAL A 635 29.20 -17.44 11.31
CA VAL A 635 28.48 -18.72 11.14
C VAL A 635 29.19 -19.81 11.94
N TYR A 636 28.42 -20.68 12.57
CA TYR A 636 28.88 -21.74 13.47
C TYR A 636 28.27 -23.07 13.03
N PRO A 637 28.89 -23.82 12.09
CA PRO A 637 28.37 -25.11 11.59
C PRO A 637 28.08 -26.13 12.69
N GLU A 638 28.90 -26.16 13.74
CA GLU A 638 28.73 -27.04 14.90
C GLU A 638 27.72 -26.49 15.93
N GLY A 639 27.18 -25.29 15.69
CA GLY A 639 26.37 -24.53 16.63
C GLY A 639 27.20 -23.93 17.77
N SER A 640 26.76 -22.78 18.27
CA SER A 640 27.30 -22.15 19.47
C SER A 640 26.24 -22.16 20.56
N ALA A 641 26.53 -22.81 21.68
CA ALA A 641 25.61 -22.86 22.81
C ALA A 641 25.32 -21.45 23.35
N ILE A 642 24.03 -21.12 23.50
CA ILE A 642 23.59 -19.83 24.04
C ILE A 642 23.87 -19.83 25.56
N ARG A 643 24.82 -18.98 25.97
CA ARG A 643 25.39 -18.99 27.33
C ARG A 643 24.45 -18.44 28.40
N HIS A 644 23.47 -17.63 28.01
CA HIS A 644 22.52 -16.97 28.91
C HIS A 644 21.09 -17.26 28.47
N GLY A 645 20.45 -18.23 29.14
CA GLY A 645 19.04 -18.56 28.91
C GLY A 645 18.74 -19.38 27.64
N GLY A 646 19.66 -20.22 27.16
CA GLY A 646 19.33 -21.13 26.04
C GLY A 646 18.10 -22.00 26.38
N ASN A 647 17.11 -22.04 25.48
CA ASN A 647 15.80 -22.68 25.68
C ASN A 647 14.84 -21.99 26.68
N ASP A 648 15.20 -20.81 27.19
CA ASP A 648 14.33 -20.00 28.05
C ASP A 648 13.54 -18.94 27.26
N PHE A 649 12.53 -18.36 27.92
CA PHE A 649 11.74 -17.25 27.40
C PHE A 649 12.51 -15.93 27.47
N ALA A 650 12.39 -15.11 26.42
CA ALA A 650 13.01 -13.80 26.31
C ALA A 650 12.11 -12.83 25.53
N LEU A 651 12.12 -11.57 25.95
CA LEU A 651 11.64 -10.48 25.10
C LEU A 651 12.71 -10.17 24.06
N PRO A 652 12.34 -9.80 22.82
CA PRO A 652 13.34 -9.42 21.84
C PRO A 652 14.10 -8.17 22.26
N GLY A 653 15.43 -8.18 22.16
CA GLY A 653 16.28 -7.08 22.58
C GLY A 653 17.73 -7.45 22.88
N GLY A 654 18.60 -6.44 22.92
CA GLY A 654 20.03 -6.63 23.09
C GLY A 654 20.75 -5.40 23.64
N GLY A 655 21.98 -5.15 23.19
CA GLY A 655 22.87 -4.14 23.75
C GLY A 655 22.56 -2.75 23.22
N LEU A 656 22.46 -1.76 24.11
CA LEU A 656 22.30 -0.36 23.69
C LEU A 656 23.65 0.26 23.32
N GLU A 657 23.74 0.83 22.12
CA GLU A 657 24.97 1.46 21.66
C GLU A 657 25.24 2.80 22.37
N GLN A 658 26.49 3.25 22.31
CA GLN A 658 26.90 4.46 23.00
C GLN A 658 26.23 5.70 22.39
N GLY A 659 25.31 6.32 23.12
CA GLY A 659 24.56 7.48 22.66
C GLY A 659 23.32 7.13 21.82
N GLU A 660 23.00 5.85 21.64
CA GLU A 660 21.77 5.40 20.99
C GLU A 660 20.55 5.63 21.91
N PRO A 661 19.45 6.22 21.40
CA PRO A 661 18.22 6.34 22.16
C PRO A 661 17.57 4.96 22.34
N PRO A 662 16.99 4.64 23.51
CA PRO A 662 16.41 3.32 23.76
C PRO A 662 15.32 2.89 22.78
N LEU A 663 14.53 3.82 22.25
CA LEU A 663 13.59 3.51 21.16
C LEU A 663 14.30 2.93 19.93
N GLY A 664 15.32 3.62 19.43
CA GLY A 664 16.08 3.18 18.26
C GLY A 664 16.77 1.84 18.51
N GLY A 665 17.36 1.66 19.69
CA GLY A 665 17.95 0.38 20.08
C GLY A 665 16.92 -0.74 20.17
N ALA A 666 15.74 -0.50 20.74
CA ALA A 666 14.69 -1.51 20.81
C ALA A 666 14.17 -1.93 19.43
N GLN A 667 14.00 -0.99 18.50
CA GLN A 667 13.57 -1.28 17.13
C GLN A 667 14.64 -2.03 16.34
N ARG A 668 15.89 -1.59 16.44
CA ARG A 668 17.05 -2.23 15.81
C ARG A 668 17.18 -3.68 16.28
N GLU A 669 17.24 -3.90 17.60
CA GLU A 669 17.39 -5.23 18.19
C GLU A 669 16.18 -6.13 17.88
N PHE A 670 14.95 -5.59 17.91
CA PHE A 670 13.77 -6.37 17.52
C PHE A 670 13.84 -6.79 16.05
N TYR A 671 14.29 -5.91 15.16
CA TYR A 671 14.50 -6.25 13.75
C TYR A 671 15.61 -7.28 13.56
N GLU A 672 16.74 -7.14 14.27
CA GLU A 672 17.84 -8.10 14.21
C GLU A 672 17.37 -9.50 14.63
N GLU A 673 16.65 -9.62 15.74
CA GLU A 673 16.26 -10.92 16.30
C GLU A 673 15.01 -11.53 15.65
N THR A 674 14.16 -10.75 14.98
CA THR A 674 12.88 -11.23 14.43
C THR A 674 12.72 -11.07 12.92
N ASN A 675 13.60 -10.29 12.29
CA ASN A 675 13.49 -9.82 10.91
C ASN A 675 12.16 -9.08 10.61
N GLU A 676 11.54 -8.49 11.64
CA GLU A 676 10.32 -7.69 11.51
C GLU A 676 10.57 -6.27 12.01
N PHE A 677 9.97 -5.29 11.35
CA PHE A 677 10.04 -3.90 11.79
C PHE A 677 8.93 -3.59 12.80
N LEU A 678 9.32 -2.95 13.91
CA LEU A 678 8.41 -2.21 14.77
C LEU A 678 8.47 -0.75 14.34
N ASP A 679 7.64 -0.41 13.37
CA ASP A 679 7.60 0.94 12.82
C ASP A 679 7.25 2.02 13.87
N ASP A 680 7.67 3.25 13.61
CA ASP A 680 7.51 4.43 14.48
C ASP A 680 6.06 4.88 14.78
N TRP A 681 5.05 4.30 14.11
CA TRP A 681 3.63 4.61 14.39
C TRP A 681 3.09 3.91 15.65
N ILE A 682 3.90 3.04 16.23
CA ILE A 682 3.63 2.42 17.51
C ILE A 682 4.23 3.29 18.62
N MET A 683 3.42 4.13 19.24
CA MET A 683 3.84 5.07 20.30
C MET A 683 4.42 4.32 21.52
N PRO A 684 5.72 4.46 21.86
CA PRO A 684 6.20 4.08 23.18
C PRO A 684 5.68 5.08 24.21
N GLU A 685 4.83 4.61 25.13
CA GLU A 685 4.22 5.48 26.14
C GLU A 685 5.27 6.03 27.15
N ARG A 686 6.38 5.29 27.33
CA ARG A 686 7.64 5.65 28.01
C ARG A 686 8.50 4.41 28.28
N GLU A 687 9.81 4.60 28.39
CA GLU A 687 10.78 3.58 28.82
C GLU A 687 10.53 3.13 30.27
N HIS A 688 10.74 1.84 30.55
CA HIS A 688 11.06 1.39 31.90
C HIS A 688 12.56 1.62 32.15
N GLU A 689 12.92 2.59 33.00
CA GLU A 689 14.31 2.78 33.44
C GLU A 689 14.65 1.86 34.63
N GLY A 690 14.95 0.61 34.34
CA GLY A 690 15.38 -0.42 35.30
C GLY A 690 16.89 -0.50 35.46
N GLY A 691 17.58 0.63 35.64
CA GLY A 691 19.04 0.66 35.78
C GLY A 691 19.76 0.22 34.49
N ARG A 692 20.27 -1.03 34.44
CA ARG A 692 21.01 -1.57 33.28
C ARG A 692 20.10 -2.07 32.16
N TYR A 693 18.83 -2.36 32.43
CA TYR A 693 17.90 -2.96 31.48
C TYR A 693 16.71 -2.04 31.23
N LEU A 694 16.39 -1.83 29.97
CA LEU A 694 15.35 -0.90 29.51
C LEU A 694 14.25 -1.68 28.79
N GLY A 695 12.99 -1.30 29.02
CA GLY A 695 11.84 -1.82 28.27
C GLY A 695 11.19 -0.71 27.45
N VAL A 696 10.95 -0.96 26.17
CA VAL A 696 10.25 -0.06 25.25
C VAL A 696 8.95 -0.73 24.81
N TYR A 697 7.82 -0.09 25.08
CA TYR A 697 6.50 -0.69 24.93
C TYR A 697 5.84 -0.28 23.62
N PHE A 698 5.55 -1.24 22.76
CA PHE A 698 4.98 -1.01 21.45
C PHE A 698 3.50 -1.44 21.41
N GLN A 699 2.57 -0.49 21.56
CA GLN A 699 1.12 -0.76 21.56
C GLN A 699 0.54 -0.94 20.14
N LEU A 700 -0.10 -2.06 19.89
CA LEU A 700 -0.71 -2.47 18.61
C LEU A 700 -2.21 -2.77 18.78
N GLU A 701 -2.97 -2.63 17.70
CA GLU A 701 -4.33 -3.18 17.64
C GLU A 701 -4.29 -4.73 17.59
N GLN A 702 -5.39 -5.38 17.95
CA GLN A 702 -5.45 -6.84 18.06
C GLN A 702 -5.00 -7.55 16.78
N ASP A 703 -5.50 -7.09 15.63
CA ASP A 703 -5.27 -7.72 14.34
C ASP A 703 -3.84 -7.45 13.83
N GLU A 704 -3.27 -6.29 14.19
CA GLU A 704 -1.88 -5.94 13.87
C GLU A 704 -0.90 -6.78 14.69
N LEU A 705 -1.15 -6.93 16.00
CA LEU A 705 -0.34 -7.78 16.88
C LEU A 705 -0.39 -9.25 16.43
N LEU A 706 -1.58 -9.74 16.04
CA LEU A 706 -1.75 -11.10 15.52
C LEU A 706 -1.02 -11.28 14.18
N SER A 707 -1.09 -10.28 13.30
CA SER A 707 -0.39 -10.30 12.02
C SER A 707 1.12 -10.29 12.22
N LEU A 708 1.65 -9.40 13.05
CA LEU A 708 3.07 -9.34 13.43
C LEU A 708 3.54 -10.68 14.00
N PHE A 709 2.79 -11.24 14.94
CA PHE A 709 3.07 -12.56 15.52
C PHE A 709 3.17 -13.67 14.45
N GLN A 710 2.26 -13.67 13.47
CA GLN A 710 2.30 -14.66 12.39
C GLN A 710 3.53 -14.49 11.50
N ARG A 711 3.94 -13.26 11.20
CA ARG A 711 5.14 -12.99 10.39
C ARG A 711 6.42 -13.41 11.10
N ILE A 712 6.59 -13.05 12.38
CA ILE A 712 7.73 -13.50 13.20
C ILE A 712 7.83 -15.04 13.19
N ARG A 713 6.71 -15.75 13.33
CA ARG A 713 6.71 -17.22 13.25
C ARG A 713 7.13 -17.76 11.89
N ARG A 714 6.84 -17.07 10.78
CA ARG A 714 7.33 -17.44 9.45
C ARG A 714 8.84 -17.20 9.37
N ASN A 715 9.33 -16.08 9.89
CA ASN A 715 10.76 -15.75 9.90
C ASN A 715 11.56 -16.72 10.75
N PHE A 716 11.06 -17.12 11.91
CA PHE A 716 11.71 -18.15 12.74
C PHE A 716 11.82 -19.51 12.04
N ARG A 717 10.81 -19.91 11.26
CA ARG A 717 10.92 -21.11 10.40
C ARG A 717 12.00 -20.94 9.32
N ALA A 718 12.14 -19.74 8.75
CA ALA A 718 13.25 -19.46 7.83
C ALA A 718 14.60 -19.50 8.55
N GLY A 719 14.67 -19.05 9.81
CA GLY A 719 15.82 -19.19 10.69
C GLY A 719 16.19 -20.66 10.94
N ASP A 720 15.22 -21.54 11.17
CA ASP A 720 15.46 -22.99 11.32
C ASP A 720 16.04 -23.60 10.04
N LEU A 721 15.52 -23.21 8.87
CA LEU A 721 16.03 -23.64 7.58
C LEU A 721 17.46 -23.13 7.33
N ALA A 722 17.74 -21.88 7.68
CA ALA A 722 19.07 -21.30 7.60
C ALA A 722 20.05 -22.03 8.55
N ALA A 723 19.64 -22.34 9.77
CA ALA A 723 20.45 -23.10 10.73
C ALA A 723 20.73 -24.54 10.24
N GLU A 724 19.76 -25.21 9.62
CA GLU A 724 19.99 -26.51 8.97
C GLU A 724 20.96 -26.39 7.78
N ALA A 725 20.82 -25.36 6.95
CA ALA A 725 21.74 -25.09 5.86
C ALA A 725 23.17 -24.85 6.36
N VAL A 726 23.32 -24.10 7.46
CA VAL A 726 24.63 -23.90 8.11
C VAL A 726 25.22 -25.23 8.59
N ARG A 727 24.43 -26.10 9.22
CA ARG A 727 24.86 -27.44 9.64
C ARG A 727 25.28 -28.34 8.49
N GLN A 728 24.59 -28.23 7.36
CA GLN A 728 24.86 -29.02 6.16
C GLN A 728 25.93 -28.41 5.24
N HIS A 729 26.46 -27.23 5.58
CA HIS A 729 27.33 -26.44 4.70
C HIS A 729 26.69 -26.10 3.33
N HIS A 730 25.37 -25.91 3.31
CA HIS A 730 24.57 -25.62 2.12
C HIS A 730 24.21 -24.12 2.01
N TYR A 731 25.22 -23.24 1.99
CA TYR A 731 25.06 -21.79 1.83
C TYR A 731 26.30 -21.17 1.18
N ASP A 732 26.17 -19.96 0.61
CA ASP A 732 27.23 -19.30 -0.15
C ASP A 732 28.36 -18.74 0.76
N GLU A 733 29.32 -19.60 1.10
CA GLU A 733 30.66 -19.36 1.71
C GLU A 733 30.75 -18.57 3.05
N ASN A 734 29.81 -17.68 3.38
CA ASN A 734 29.86 -16.80 4.54
C ASN A 734 28.44 -16.36 4.98
N TYR A 735 28.38 -15.61 6.09
CA TYR A 735 27.13 -15.08 6.64
C TYR A 735 26.30 -14.27 5.63
N ARG A 736 26.94 -13.46 4.79
CA ARG A 736 26.23 -12.65 3.77
C ARG A 736 25.58 -13.53 2.72
N GLY A 737 26.27 -14.58 2.28
CA GLY A 737 25.69 -15.58 1.38
C GLY A 737 24.50 -16.31 2.02
N LEU A 738 24.62 -16.69 3.30
CA LEU A 738 23.50 -17.26 4.06
C LEU A 738 22.29 -16.31 4.09
N ARG A 739 22.51 -15.01 4.33
CA ARG A 739 21.44 -13.99 4.34
C ARG A 739 20.82 -13.76 2.96
N ASN A 740 21.57 -13.91 1.88
CA ASN A 740 21.02 -13.85 0.52
C ASN A 740 20.15 -15.07 0.21
N THR A 741 20.54 -16.26 0.67
CA THR A 741 19.77 -17.50 0.45
C THR A 741 18.51 -17.55 1.31
N PHE A 742 18.59 -17.08 2.56
CA PHE A 742 17.50 -17.11 3.55
C PHE A 742 17.16 -15.70 4.01
N GLU A 743 16.66 -14.88 3.07
CA GLU A 743 16.37 -13.46 3.28
C GLU A 743 15.37 -13.15 4.41
N ASN A 744 14.48 -14.10 4.70
CA ASN A 744 13.46 -13.97 5.75
C ASN A 744 13.91 -14.51 7.11
N ALA A 745 15.12 -15.07 7.21
CA ALA A 745 15.67 -15.46 8.50
C ALA A 745 16.04 -14.23 9.33
N PRO A 746 15.85 -14.27 10.66
CA PRO A 746 16.48 -13.36 11.61
C PRO A 746 17.95 -13.10 11.30
N HIS A 747 18.46 -11.92 11.68
CA HIS A 747 19.86 -11.57 11.47
C HIS A 747 20.77 -12.41 12.38
N ASP A 748 20.30 -12.86 13.54
CA ASP A 748 20.93 -13.90 14.33
C ASP A 748 19.95 -15.04 14.67
N ASN A 749 20.49 -16.22 14.96
CA ASN A 749 19.68 -17.39 15.28
C ASN A 749 19.48 -17.56 16.80
N GLU A 750 19.46 -16.46 17.57
CA GLU A 750 19.32 -16.57 19.02
C GLU A 750 17.89 -16.92 19.43
N LEU A 751 16.88 -16.32 18.78
CA LEU A 751 15.46 -16.64 18.97
C LEU A 751 14.96 -17.63 17.91
N GLY A 752 14.03 -18.52 18.28
CA GLY A 752 13.49 -19.54 17.36
C GLY A 752 12.02 -19.90 17.52
N GLU A 753 11.35 -19.46 18.59
CA GLU A 753 9.90 -19.63 18.73
C GLU A 753 9.27 -18.35 19.25
N ALA A 754 8.10 -17.99 18.71
CA ALA A 754 7.29 -16.88 19.19
C ALA A 754 5.97 -17.40 19.75
N TYR A 755 5.49 -16.72 20.79
CA TYR A 755 4.24 -16.97 21.49
C TYR A 755 3.45 -15.67 21.64
N LEU A 756 2.12 -15.77 21.57
CA LEU A 756 1.20 -14.68 21.93
C LEU A 756 0.72 -14.91 23.36
N TRP A 757 1.42 -14.33 24.33
CA TRP A 757 1.10 -14.42 25.76
C TRP A 757 0.11 -13.34 26.17
N ASN A 758 -0.53 -13.50 27.32
CA ASN A 758 -1.41 -12.53 27.95
C ASN A 758 -0.99 -12.27 29.41
N LEU A 759 -0.90 -11.00 29.78
CA LEU A 759 -0.37 -10.60 31.09
C LEU A 759 -1.15 -11.14 32.29
N GLU A 760 -2.44 -11.45 32.17
CA GLU A 760 -3.20 -12.06 33.28
C GLU A 760 -3.07 -13.59 33.28
N ARG A 761 -3.15 -14.21 32.10
CA ARG A 761 -3.13 -15.67 31.97
C ARG A 761 -1.75 -16.27 32.27
N GLU A 762 -0.67 -15.58 31.91
CA GLU A 762 0.70 -16.05 32.13
C GLU A 762 1.38 -15.41 33.37
N TRP A 763 0.66 -14.64 34.19
CA TRP A 763 1.26 -13.89 35.31
C TRP A 763 1.94 -14.77 36.36
N ASP A 764 1.37 -15.93 36.70
CA ASP A 764 1.95 -16.83 37.70
C ASP A 764 3.30 -17.40 37.26
N THR A 765 3.50 -17.57 35.94
CA THR A 765 4.79 -17.94 35.36
C THR A 765 5.75 -16.76 35.42
N ILE A 766 5.31 -15.57 34.98
CA ILE A 766 6.14 -14.34 34.97
C ILE A 766 6.59 -13.98 36.39
N ARG A 767 5.73 -14.16 37.40
CA ARG A 767 6.03 -13.85 38.80
C ARG A 767 7.18 -14.70 39.37
N GLN A 768 7.36 -15.92 38.86
CA GLN A 768 8.47 -16.79 39.30
C GLN A 768 9.83 -16.27 38.82
N TRP A 769 9.87 -15.41 37.79
CA TRP A 769 11.12 -14.83 37.27
C TRP A 769 11.69 -13.73 38.16
N LYS A 770 10.95 -13.25 39.16
CA LYS A 770 11.37 -12.15 40.04
C LYS A 770 12.75 -12.35 40.67
N ASP A 771 13.04 -13.58 41.10
CA ASP A 771 14.29 -13.94 41.76
C ASP A 771 15.23 -14.75 40.84
N ASP A 772 14.90 -14.83 39.53
CA ASP A 772 15.71 -15.51 38.51
C ASP A 772 16.81 -14.57 38.00
N GLY A 773 18.07 -14.99 38.17
CA GLY A 773 19.24 -14.20 37.78
C GLY A 773 19.34 -13.86 36.30
N ASP A 774 18.64 -14.62 35.43
CA ASP A 774 18.64 -14.44 33.97
C ASP A 774 17.30 -13.87 33.43
N LYS A 775 16.30 -13.64 34.30
CA LYS A 775 14.95 -13.21 33.87
C LYS A 775 14.29 -12.15 34.75
N SER A 776 14.91 -11.78 35.87
CA SER A 776 14.37 -10.79 36.81
C SER A 776 14.09 -9.43 36.16
N TRP A 777 14.87 -9.01 35.16
CA TRP A 777 14.57 -7.78 34.42
C TRP A 777 13.35 -7.90 33.51
N PHE A 778 13.09 -9.08 32.91
CA PHE A 778 11.85 -9.31 32.15
C PHE A 778 10.63 -9.24 33.07
N TYR A 779 10.74 -9.77 34.30
CA TYR A 779 9.71 -9.60 35.32
C TYR A 779 9.44 -8.12 35.61
N GLU A 780 10.48 -7.30 35.82
CA GLU A 780 10.33 -5.88 36.10
C GLU A 780 9.68 -5.10 34.93
N ILE A 781 10.10 -5.39 33.68
CA ILE A 781 9.52 -4.79 32.45
C ILE A 781 8.05 -5.16 32.30
N LEU A 782 7.69 -6.44 32.46
CA LEU A 782 6.30 -6.90 32.30
C LEU A 782 5.42 -6.50 33.48
N ARG A 783 5.97 -6.36 34.70
CA ARG A 783 5.26 -5.80 35.85
C ARG A 783 4.91 -4.34 35.63
N ASP A 784 5.82 -3.57 35.06
CA ASP A 784 5.55 -2.17 34.70
C ASP A 784 4.43 -2.08 33.64
N LEU A 785 4.49 -2.90 32.58
CA LEU A 785 3.41 -2.97 31.58
C LEU A 785 2.06 -3.35 32.20
N ARG A 786 2.06 -4.35 33.08
CA ARG A 786 0.86 -4.82 33.76
C ARG A 786 0.20 -3.73 34.62
N ARG A 787 1.01 -2.95 35.33
CA ARG A 787 0.53 -1.78 36.11
C ARG A 787 -0.05 -0.69 35.22
N ARG A 788 0.58 -0.41 34.07
CA ARG A 788 0.10 0.60 33.10
C ARG A 788 -1.28 0.26 32.55
N LEU A 789 -1.51 -1.02 32.27
CA LEU A 789 -2.81 -1.53 31.79
C LEU A 789 -3.87 -1.62 32.89
N GLY A 790 -3.55 -1.26 34.14
CA GLY A 790 -4.49 -1.26 35.26
C GLY A 790 -4.80 -2.65 35.82
N PHE A 791 -4.02 -3.68 35.46
CA PHE A 791 -4.09 -4.99 36.07
C PHE A 791 -3.44 -4.94 37.47
N GLY A 792 -4.11 -5.43 38.51
CA GLY A 792 -3.62 -5.31 39.89
C GLY A 792 -2.47 -6.28 40.23
N ASP A 793 -1.42 -5.83 40.93
CA ASP A 793 -0.16 -6.56 41.24
C ASP A 793 -0.26 -8.08 41.52
#